data_AF-A0A2P6NBT1-F1
#
_entry.id   AF-A0A2P6NBT1-F1
#
_cell.length_a   1.000
_cell.length_b   1.000
_cell.length_c   1.000
_cell.angle_alpha   90.00
_cell.angle_beta   90.00
_cell.angle_gamma   90.00
#
_symmetry.space_group_name_H-M   'P 1'
#
loop_
_entity.id
_entity.type
_entity.pdbx_description
1 polymer ?
#
loop_
_entity_poly.entity_id
_entity_poly.type
_entity_poly.pdbx_seq_one_letter_code
_entity_poly.pdbx_strand_id
1 'polypeptide(L)'
;MRAVLTFFLLLAVAHAQYTLTSSGGVFSVTWKLSSDNKTISFAIIAKTLGWVGMGINSSPSMTNADMVIGWVSNGKLNIYDGYATDYIQPKTDVSLGGKSNIINATGVEMSDGTTRISFSRPVNSTDKYDVALKNSNQYIIWAVYTSDCTGDSTNPVCSQHTSQGSFQKNLLYVVPPPAPTVKVVPTSGTVTATHTVAVTTSGDTSIGDTSGNGDGYTNGASNVTTGGIEPEGSSLVTADRFQMTWQVDNTSGIIHLKMSAPTTGWIAIGFNDQDSMVGADMVIGWVYDSKKRQSTTFIGDSYSKANVMPSLDTNGGGTDDVLLTSSTQDGSTTTITFRRKLNTNDSLDYVITDKSIYVLYAYGDSDGTFDGTYTVYNKHIVSGSRLVNFFSGSVETVPTRLRPGVILVIAICGLLVLYTVIRWTYIAIAHRRHYSYSDPVVAPRDPVSSKVGAFFYRRFPFTEVVILHALIFVAYIGVNIATLFVDPAVVPKSFGTLIAANAFLVILPATRNSLLVVLTGIPFDKAIQFHRWLGRFTVAIASVHAIYTFVDWRNSGLSKNIFGLVAWICLLVIFVSSFEPLRRRFFEVFYTIHFSFLAFFVLACLHNSKFIPFGISAAILWGMDRMIRMIYGFAFQRVSTTTIKDEQEGLVQFKFKKNAIARGLGVYSTGQYVFVNFPSVSLFQWHPFSLTSSSDSVDGEIHVRSLGGFTQDLVAAARSNPKMMIRVDGPYGYLNANLRRYPVIILFAGGIGITPVISILRDLFESSKSDASVVKAVYVFWSVKSEKHYQWFSEEISAIQSAASGVDLSLNIFVTQINGGCTAPFVNGRLDSTRVNNILNDVTAKYPLTARYVFACGPIGMVNTVWDKTREKNANGENFEFHRETFEL
;
A
#
# COMPACT_ATOMS: atom_id res chain seq x y z
N MET A 1 -7.57 -70.49 13.60
CA MET A 1 -8.80 -70.44 14.42
C MET A 1 -8.38 -69.97 15.80
N ARG A 2 -8.84 -68.76 16.19
CA ARG A 2 -8.98 -68.13 17.52
C ARG A 2 -8.21 -68.70 18.73
N ALA A 3 -7.67 -67.94 19.70
CA ALA A 3 -7.47 -66.53 19.98
C ALA A 3 -6.88 -66.43 21.42
N VAL A 4 -6.29 -65.28 21.78
CA VAL A 4 -6.24 -64.72 23.16
C VAL A 4 -5.14 -65.20 24.13
N LEU A 5 -4.25 -64.25 24.48
CA LEU A 5 -3.57 -64.00 25.77
C LEU A 5 -2.70 -65.11 26.42
N THR A 6 -1.42 -64.82 26.67
CA THR A 6 -0.91 -64.21 27.94
C THR A 6 0.59 -64.49 28.05
N PHE A 7 1.42 -63.47 27.84
CA PHE A 7 2.86 -63.52 28.14
C PHE A 7 3.07 -62.55 29.31
N PHE A 8 3.27 -63.08 30.52
CA PHE A 8 3.65 -62.30 31.70
C PHE A 8 4.54 -63.14 32.63
N LEU A 9 5.45 -62.42 33.30
CA LEU A 9 6.48 -62.81 34.28
C LEU A 9 7.80 -63.33 33.66
N LEU A 10 9.01 -62.84 34.02
CA LEU A 10 9.46 -62.21 35.26
C LEU A 10 10.83 -61.53 35.03
N LEU A 11 10.97 -60.23 35.36
CA LEU A 11 11.99 -59.67 36.26
C LEU A 11 11.90 -58.14 36.25
N ALA A 12 11.53 -57.62 37.41
CA ALA A 12 11.24 -56.23 37.68
C ALA A 12 12.51 -55.40 37.85
N VAL A 13 12.59 -54.31 37.09
CA VAL A 13 12.58 -52.98 37.71
C VAL A 13 11.58 -52.15 36.92
N ALA A 14 10.39 -51.94 37.49
CA ALA A 14 9.37 -51.09 36.89
C ALA A 14 9.84 -49.63 36.96
N HIS A 15 10.59 -49.19 35.95
CA HIS A 15 10.79 -47.78 35.68
C HIS A 15 9.61 -47.29 34.85
N ALA A 16 8.98 -46.22 35.30
CA ALA A 16 7.76 -45.69 34.69
C ALA A 16 7.98 -45.40 33.18
N GLN A 17 7.18 -46.04 32.34
CA GLN A 17 7.03 -45.68 30.94
C GLN A 17 5.95 -44.62 30.83
N TYR A 18 6.26 -43.49 30.21
CA TYR A 18 5.33 -42.38 30.05
C TYR A 18 4.93 -42.27 28.59
N THR A 19 3.63 -42.09 28.34
CA THR A 19 3.07 -41.93 26.99
C THR A 19 2.30 -40.63 26.91
N LEU A 20 2.54 -39.88 25.85
CA LEU A 20 1.77 -38.69 25.48
C LEU A 20 1.14 -38.93 24.11
N THR A 21 -0.09 -38.46 23.93
CA THR A 21 -0.85 -38.64 22.70
C THR A 21 -1.51 -37.33 22.31
N SER A 22 -1.42 -36.94 21.04
CA SER A 22 -1.96 -35.69 20.54
C SER A 22 -3.48 -35.73 20.47
N SER A 23 -4.11 -34.55 20.48
CA SER A 23 -5.55 -34.41 20.25
C SER A 23 -5.92 -35.03 18.89
N GLY A 24 -6.89 -35.95 18.88
CA GLY A 24 -7.23 -36.75 17.69
C GLY A 24 -6.41 -38.04 17.50
N GLY A 25 -5.39 -38.27 18.33
CA GLY A 25 -4.57 -39.49 18.33
C GLY A 25 -3.74 -39.65 17.06
N VAL A 26 -3.32 -38.55 16.44
CA VAL A 26 -2.52 -38.53 15.20
C VAL A 26 -1.06 -38.86 15.48
N PHE A 27 -0.57 -38.51 16.68
CA PHE A 27 0.80 -38.74 17.12
C PHE A 27 0.80 -39.19 18.58
N SER A 28 1.61 -40.18 18.91
CA SER A 28 1.86 -40.63 20.27
C SER A 28 3.35 -40.88 20.46
N VAL A 29 3.90 -40.47 21.59
CA VAL A 29 5.28 -40.72 21.97
C VAL A 29 5.33 -41.35 23.36
N THR A 30 6.04 -42.47 23.44
CA THR A 30 6.39 -43.12 24.69
C THR A 30 7.88 -42.96 24.92
N TRP A 31 8.31 -42.70 26.15
CA TRP A 31 9.74 -42.68 26.48
C TRP A 31 10.08 -43.43 27.76
N LYS A 32 11.36 -43.81 27.86
CA LYS A 32 11.93 -44.52 29.00
C LYS A 32 13.38 -44.09 29.22
N LEU A 33 13.73 -43.79 30.47
CA LEU A 33 15.10 -43.51 30.90
C LEU A 33 15.85 -44.82 31.21
N SER A 34 17.13 -44.90 30.82
CA SER A 34 17.99 -46.05 31.13
C SER A 34 18.33 -46.12 32.63
N SER A 35 18.69 -47.31 33.13
CA SER A 35 19.00 -47.55 34.55
C SER A 35 20.18 -46.75 35.09
N ASP A 36 21.04 -46.24 34.21
CA ASP A 36 22.19 -45.39 34.55
C ASP A 36 21.91 -43.89 34.33
N ASN A 37 20.67 -43.52 33.96
CA ASN A 37 20.23 -42.15 33.62
C ASN A 37 21.06 -41.45 32.52
N LYS A 38 21.82 -42.19 31.71
CA LYS A 38 22.67 -41.61 30.66
C LYS A 38 21.98 -41.55 29.30
N THR A 39 21.00 -42.40 29.06
CA THR A 39 20.31 -42.50 27.76
C THR A 39 18.80 -42.53 27.94
N ILE A 40 18.09 -41.94 26.99
CA ILE A 40 16.63 -41.96 26.92
C ILE A 40 16.20 -42.63 25.61
N SER A 41 15.23 -43.52 25.69
CA SER A 41 14.64 -44.21 24.54
C SER A 41 13.25 -43.64 24.25
N PHE A 42 12.97 -43.35 22.99
CA PHE A 42 11.68 -42.89 22.48
C PHE A 42 11.06 -43.93 21.55
N ALA A 43 9.75 -44.07 21.61
CA ALA A 43 8.93 -44.84 20.70
C ALA A 43 7.75 -43.97 20.23
N ILE A 44 7.73 -43.64 18.95
CA ILE A 44 6.75 -42.79 18.29
C ILE A 44 5.79 -43.66 17.50
N ILE A 45 4.49 -43.37 17.60
CA ILE A 45 3.43 -43.93 16.78
C ILE A 45 2.67 -42.77 16.13
N ALA A 46 2.66 -42.71 14.80
CA ALA A 46 1.96 -41.66 14.06
C ALA A 46 1.00 -42.27 13.03
N LYS A 47 -0.18 -41.66 12.87
CA LYS A 47 -1.18 -42.03 11.84
C LYS A 47 -0.79 -41.44 10.48
N THR A 48 0.26 -41.98 9.88
CA THR A 48 0.73 -41.64 8.54
C THR A 48 1.56 -42.78 7.93
N LEU A 49 1.64 -42.81 6.59
CA LEU A 49 2.59 -43.59 5.78
C LEU A 49 3.63 -42.65 5.12
N GLY A 50 4.00 -41.61 5.85
CA GLY A 50 4.93 -40.58 5.41
C GLY A 50 5.86 -40.18 6.54
N TRP A 51 6.51 -39.03 6.43
CA TRP A 51 7.49 -38.64 7.44
C TRP A 51 6.87 -38.20 8.77
N VAL A 52 7.60 -38.50 9.84
CA VAL A 52 7.29 -38.18 11.24
C VAL A 52 8.47 -37.44 11.85
N GLY A 53 8.20 -36.32 12.50
CA GLY A 53 9.19 -35.50 13.19
C GLY A 53 8.86 -35.35 14.67
N MET A 54 9.89 -35.36 15.50
CA MET A 54 9.85 -35.03 16.91
C MET A 54 11.01 -34.08 17.22
N GLY A 55 10.79 -33.04 18.01
CA GLY A 55 11.87 -32.19 18.49
C GLY A 55 11.75 -31.86 19.97
N ILE A 56 12.86 -31.43 20.56
CA ILE A 56 12.95 -31.02 21.96
C ILE A 56 13.43 -29.59 22.02
N ASN A 57 12.72 -28.74 22.77
CA ASN A 57 13.09 -27.34 22.94
C ASN A 57 12.61 -26.78 24.30
N SER A 58 13.14 -25.61 24.67
CA SER A 58 12.70 -24.81 25.81
C SER A 58 11.41 -24.01 25.54
N SER A 59 10.99 -23.92 24.28
CA SER A 59 9.77 -23.24 23.83
C SER A 59 8.94 -24.17 22.93
N PRO A 60 7.62 -23.94 22.73
CA PRO A 60 6.82 -24.74 21.81
C PRO A 60 7.16 -24.49 20.33
N SER A 61 8.17 -23.67 20.03
CA SER A 61 8.64 -23.40 18.68
C SER A 61 9.61 -24.46 18.18
N MET A 62 9.60 -24.70 16.87
CA MET A 62 10.65 -25.46 16.18
C MET A 62 11.97 -24.69 16.10
N THR A 63 11.96 -23.35 16.23
CA THR A 63 13.19 -22.56 16.22
C THR A 63 14.10 -22.90 17.41
N ASN A 64 15.35 -23.25 17.13
CA ASN A 64 16.35 -23.76 18.07
C ASN A 64 16.00 -25.11 18.70
N ALA A 65 15.16 -25.90 18.04
CA ALA A 65 14.84 -27.26 18.49
C ALA A 65 15.85 -28.28 17.96
N ASP A 66 16.17 -29.23 18.83
CA ASP A 66 16.85 -30.49 18.55
C ASP A 66 15.80 -31.45 17.95
N MET A 67 15.99 -31.87 16.70
CA MET A 67 14.98 -32.51 15.86
C MET A 67 15.41 -33.90 15.41
N VAL A 68 14.49 -34.85 15.53
CA VAL A 68 14.59 -36.18 14.93
C VAL A 68 13.46 -36.36 13.92
N ILE A 69 13.81 -36.60 12.67
CA ILE A 69 12.85 -36.82 11.58
C ILE A 69 13.12 -38.18 10.93
N GLY A 70 12.07 -38.97 10.72
CA GLY A 70 12.18 -40.27 10.05
C GLY A 70 10.94 -40.70 9.28
N TRP A 71 11.14 -41.62 8.35
CA TRP A 71 10.14 -42.23 7.49
C TRP A 71 10.58 -43.64 7.06
N VAL A 72 9.66 -44.50 6.63
CA VAL A 72 9.98 -45.87 6.22
C VAL A 72 9.72 -46.00 4.73
N SER A 73 10.77 -46.22 3.95
CA SER A 73 10.65 -46.38 2.49
C SER A 73 11.16 -47.75 2.07
N ASN A 74 10.34 -48.49 1.31
CA ASN A 74 10.64 -49.88 0.88
C ASN A 74 10.99 -50.83 2.04
N GLY A 75 10.34 -50.68 3.19
CA GLY A 75 10.59 -51.50 4.39
C GLY A 75 11.89 -51.17 5.14
N LYS A 76 12.58 -50.09 4.75
CA LYS A 76 13.80 -49.60 5.42
C LYS A 76 13.53 -48.25 6.09
N LEU A 77 13.90 -48.14 7.37
CA LEU A 77 13.86 -46.86 8.09
C LEU A 77 14.92 -45.89 7.54
N ASN A 78 14.48 -44.68 7.24
CA ASN A 78 15.33 -43.49 7.09
C ASN A 78 15.05 -42.58 8.28
N ILE A 79 16.09 -42.20 9.01
CA ILE A 79 15.97 -41.30 10.17
C ILE A 79 17.23 -40.44 10.24
N TYR A 80 17.08 -39.17 10.59
CA TYR A 80 18.20 -38.27 10.79
C TYR A 80 18.00 -37.39 12.02
N ASP A 81 19.15 -37.00 12.55
CA ASP A 81 19.32 -36.03 13.63
C ASP A 81 19.58 -34.66 13.01
N GLY A 82 18.86 -33.65 13.45
CA GLY A 82 18.93 -32.34 12.85
C GLY A 82 18.57 -31.23 13.81
N TYR A 83 18.89 -30.02 13.38
CA TYR A 83 18.65 -28.82 14.17
C TYR A 83 17.89 -27.80 13.35
N ALA A 84 16.83 -27.30 13.96
CA ALA A 84 15.96 -26.31 13.35
C ALA A 84 16.42 -24.90 13.73
N THR A 85 17.02 -24.19 12.78
CA THR A 85 17.46 -22.79 13.01
C THR A 85 16.32 -21.78 12.86
N ASP A 86 15.22 -22.15 12.19
CA ASP A 86 14.04 -21.32 11.90
C ASP A 86 12.85 -22.24 11.52
N TYR A 87 11.71 -21.68 11.09
CA TYR A 87 10.54 -22.41 10.54
C TYR A 87 10.77 -22.96 9.13
N ILE A 88 11.96 -23.51 8.88
CA ILE A 88 12.38 -24.17 7.64
C ILE A 88 12.76 -25.61 7.94
N GLN A 89 12.85 -26.48 6.93
CA GLN A 89 13.24 -27.88 7.12
C GLN A 89 14.55 -27.97 7.96
N PRO A 90 14.57 -28.77 9.05
CA PRO A 90 15.76 -28.95 9.87
C PRO A 90 16.93 -29.49 9.03
N LYS A 91 18.10 -28.89 9.22
CA LYS A 91 19.34 -29.38 8.58
C LYS A 91 19.92 -30.49 9.45
N THR A 92 20.53 -31.50 8.82
CA THR A 92 21.19 -32.57 9.57
C THR A 92 22.32 -32.01 10.42
N ASP A 93 22.52 -32.51 11.63
CA ASP A 93 23.57 -31.97 12.52
C ASP A 93 24.95 -32.12 11.90
N VAL A 94 25.17 -33.23 11.18
CA VAL A 94 26.39 -33.49 10.41
C VAL A 94 26.64 -32.38 9.38
N SER A 95 25.61 -31.89 8.68
CA SER A 95 25.75 -30.78 7.72
C SER A 95 26.06 -29.43 8.39
N LEU A 96 25.74 -29.29 9.67
CA LEU A 96 26.05 -28.10 10.49
C LEU A 96 27.39 -28.23 11.24
N GLY A 97 28.11 -29.35 11.06
CA GLY A 97 29.38 -29.64 11.73
C GLY A 97 29.23 -30.19 13.15
N GLY A 98 28.07 -30.75 13.49
CA GLY A 98 27.81 -31.60 14.67
C GLY A 98 27.90 -33.10 14.34
N LYS A 99 27.34 -33.94 15.20
CA LYS A 99 27.32 -35.40 15.13
C LYS A 99 25.91 -35.90 15.35
N SER A 100 25.49 -36.91 14.58
CA SER A 100 24.26 -37.62 14.90
C SER A 100 24.41 -38.40 16.20
N ASN A 101 23.47 -38.23 17.12
CA ASN A 101 23.43 -38.87 18.44
C ASN A 101 22.27 -39.87 18.60
N ILE A 102 21.57 -40.16 17.50
CA ILE A 102 20.58 -41.21 17.41
C ILE A 102 21.25 -42.59 17.42
N ILE A 103 20.84 -43.45 18.35
CA ILE A 103 21.28 -44.84 18.49
C ILE A 103 20.08 -45.78 18.55
N ASN A 104 20.27 -47.05 18.18
CA ASN A 104 19.25 -48.11 18.24
C ASN A 104 17.93 -47.75 17.51
N ALA A 105 18.02 -47.12 16.34
CA ALA A 105 16.84 -46.72 15.58
C ALA A 105 16.21 -47.89 14.80
N THR A 106 14.90 -48.05 14.92
CA THR A 106 14.10 -49.03 14.18
C THR A 106 12.77 -48.41 13.78
N GLY A 107 12.22 -48.80 12.62
CA GLY A 107 10.94 -48.28 12.20
C GLY A 107 10.21 -49.20 11.24
N VAL A 108 8.88 -49.21 11.34
CA VAL A 108 8.00 -50.06 10.55
C VAL A 108 6.69 -49.35 10.26
N GLU A 109 6.17 -49.55 9.05
CA GLU A 109 4.81 -49.18 8.66
C GLU A 109 3.86 -50.35 8.87
N MET A 110 2.73 -50.07 9.50
CA MET A 110 1.70 -51.05 9.78
C MET A 110 0.58 -50.98 8.74
N SER A 111 -0.09 -52.11 8.53
CA SER A 111 -1.21 -52.22 7.59
C SER A 111 -2.43 -51.36 7.94
N ASP A 112 -2.48 -50.80 9.17
CA ASP A 112 -3.51 -49.87 9.63
C ASP A 112 -3.22 -48.40 9.29
N GLY A 113 -2.17 -48.13 8.49
CA GLY A 113 -1.79 -46.79 8.06
C GLY A 113 -0.99 -46.01 9.11
N THR A 114 -0.35 -46.71 10.06
CA THR A 114 0.49 -46.09 11.10
C THR A 114 1.97 -46.38 10.91
N THR A 115 2.80 -45.37 11.16
CA THR A 115 4.26 -45.48 11.19
C THR A 115 4.72 -45.52 12.64
N ARG A 116 5.55 -46.52 12.97
CA ARG A 116 6.19 -46.63 14.29
C ARG A 116 7.69 -46.46 14.16
N ILE A 117 8.27 -45.53 14.89
CA ILE A 117 9.72 -45.27 14.92
C ILE A 117 10.18 -45.31 16.37
N SER A 118 11.19 -46.11 16.67
CA SER A 118 11.84 -46.13 17.99
C SER A 118 13.31 -45.82 17.84
N PHE A 119 13.86 -45.02 18.75
CA PHE A 119 15.28 -44.67 18.79
C PHE A 119 15.69 -44.29 20.20
N SER A 120 16.98 -44.14 20.46
CA SER A 120 17.51 -43.63 21.73
C SER A 120 18.53 -42.53 21.49
N ARG A 121 18.75 -41.68 22.49
CA ARG A 121 19.80 -40.66 22.47
C ARG A 121 20.35 -40.40 23.89
N PRO A 122 21.56 -39.84 24.03
CA PRO A 122 22.08 -39.40 25.33
C PRO A 122 21.19 -38.33 25.99
N VAL A 123 21.10 -38.33 27.32
CA VAL A 123 20.35 -37.32 28.10
C VAL A 123 21.03 -35.95 28.02
N ASN A 124 22.36 -35.93 28.01
CA ASN A 124 23.17 -34.75 27.78
C ASN A 124 24.21 -35.10 26.70
N SER A 125 23.98 -34.63 25.50
CA SER A 125 24.93 -34.75 24.40
C SER A 125 25.93 -33.59 24.50
N THR A 126 27.20 -33.85 24.20
CA THR A 126 28.23 -32.80 24.13
C THR A 126 28.18 -32.04 22.79
N ASP A 127 27.11 -32.22 22.00
CA ASP A 127 26.89 -31.52 20.74
C ASP A 127 26.28 -30.14 20.98
N LYS A 128 26.71 -29.16 20.19
CA LYS A 128 26.19 -27.78 20.22
C LYS A 128 24.78 -27.67 19.63
N TYR A 129 24.33 -28.66 18.88
CA TYR A 129 23.01 -28.70 18.23
C TYR A 129 21.97 -29.53 18.98
N ASP A 130 22.37 -30.14 20.09
CA ASP A 130 21.49 -30.93 20.93
C ASP A 130 20.99 -30.13 22.12
N VAL A 131 19.69 -30.21 22.39
CA VAL A 131 19.11 -29.64 23.59
C VAL A 131 19.27 -30.66 24.73
N ALA A 132 20.11 -30.31 25.71
CA ALA A 132 20.29 -31.13 26.91
C ALA A 132 18.97 -31.30 27.67
N LEU A 133 18.67 -32.54 28.08
CA LEU A 133 17.50 -32.84 28.88
C LEU A 133 17.72 -32.40 30.33
N LYS A 134 16.82 -31.57 30.83
CA LYS A 134 16.86 -31.00 32.18
C LYS A 134 15.78 -31.64 33.03
N ASN A 135 16.00 -31.66 34.35
CA ASN A 135 14.97 -32.03 35.32
C ASN A 135 13.97 -30.87 35.53
N SER A 136 13.40 -30.39 34.43
CA SER A 136 12.41 -29.32 34.35
C SER A 136 11.53 -29.56 33.12
N ASN A 137 10.41 -28.87 33.04
CA ASN A 137 9.53 -29.00 31.87
C ASN A 137 10.24 -28.52 30.58
N GLN A 138 10.23 -29.38 29.55
CA GLN A 138 10.68 -29.07 28.20
C GLN A 138 9.56 -29.42 27.20
N TYR A 139 9.60 -28.78 26.04
CA TYR A 139 8.64 -29.04 24.98
C TYR A 139 9.12 -30.18 24.10
N ILE A 140 8.25 -31.17 23.90
CA ILE A 140 8.33 -32.14 22.81
C ILE A 140 7.45 -31.60 21.69
N ILE A 141 8.04 -31.04 20.65
CA ILE A 141 7.32 -30.64 19.44
C ILE A 141 7.22 -31.84 18.49
N TRP A 142 6.15 -31.95 17.73
CA TRP A 142 5.96 -33.05 16.80
C TRP A 142 5.29 -32.58 15.52
N ALA A 143 5.57 -33.28 14.43
CA ALA A 143 5.00 -33.00 13.12
C ALA A 143 4.84 -34.30 12.33
N VAL A 144 3.80 -34.38 11.50
CA VAL A 144 3.56 -35.52 10.61
C VAL A 144 3.16 -35.02 9.23
N TYR A 145 3.54 -35.76 8.20
CA TYR A 145 3.11 -35.52 6.82
C TYR A 145 2.68 -36.81 6.16
N THR A 146 1.84 -36.73 5.14
CA THR A 146 1.22 -37.86 4.46
C THR A 146 2.12 -38.57 3.45
N SER A 147 3.33 -38.08 3.21
CA SER A 147 4.27 -38.67 2.24
C SER A 147 5.70 -38.66 2.78
N ASP A 148 6.51 -39.56 2.27
CA ASP A 148 7.94 -39.68 2.60
C ASP A 148 8.73 -38.44 2.16
N CYS A 149 9.85 -38.20 2.85
CA CYS A 149 10.87 -37.30 2.34
C CYS A 149 11.56 -37.92 1.12
N THR A 150 11.99 -37.08 0.18
CA THR A 150 12.83 -37.49 -0.95
C THR A 150 14.32 -37.38 -0.57
N GLY A 151 15.18 -38.25 -1.09
CA GLY A 151 16.59 -38.36 -0.68
C GLY A 151 16.83 -39.40 0.42
N ASP A 152 18.02 -39.38 1.01
CA ASP A 152 18.40 -40.28 2.12
C ASP A 152 18.55 -39.50 3.44
N SER A 153 18.90 -40.19 4.53
CA SER A 153 19.08 -39.58 5.85
C SER A 153 20.24 -38.58 5.94
N THR A 154 21.07 -38.43 4.91
CA THR A 154 22.19 -37.47 4.89
C THR A 154 21.83 -36.16 4.18
N ASN A 155 20.93 -36.22 3.19
CA ASN A 155 20.42 -35.05 2.48
C ASN A 155 18.90 -35.18 2.20
N PRO A 156 18.07 -35.10 3.25
CA PRO A 156 16.62 -35.24 3.12
C PRO A 156 15.99 -34.00 2.50
N VAL A 157 14.91 -34.17 1.74
CA VAL A 157 14.02 -33.09 1.30
C VAL A 157 12.59 -33.47 1.66
N CYS A 158 12.06 -32.81 2.69
CA CYS A 158 10.76 -33.11 3.29
C CYS A 158 9.77 -31.99 2.99
N SER A 159 8.58 -32.34 2.51
CA SER A 159 7.46 -31.40 2.37
C SER A 159 6.95 -30.92 3.72
N GLN A 160 6.33 -29.74 3.76
CA GLN A 160 5.77 -29.16 4.99
C GLN A 160 4.66 -30.05 5.59
N HIS A 161 4.71 -30.26 6.91
CA HIS A 161 3.79 -31.13 7.64
C HIS A 161 2.30 -30.79 7.46
N THR A 162 1.43 -31.80 7.54
CA THR A 162 -0.03 -31.66 7.50
C THR A 162 -0.65 -31.55 8.88
N SER A 163 0.06 -32.02 9.91
CA SER A 163 -0.34 -31.87 11.31
C SER A 163 0.89 -31.70 12.19
N GLN A 164 0.78 -30.86 13.21
CA GLN A 164 1.86 -30.54 14.13
C GLN A 164 1.28 -30.19 15.50
N GLY A 165 2.12 -30.23 16.52
CA GLY A 165 1.78 -29.77 17.85
C GLY A 165 2.95 -29.86 18.79
N SER A 166 2.68 -29.65 20.09
CA SER A 166 3.70 -29.79 21.13
C SER A 166 3.10 -30.36 22.41
N PHE A 167 3.95 -30.97 23.23
CA PHE A 167 3.64 -31.35 24.59
C PHE A 167 4.67 -30.74 25.53
N GLN A 168 4.27 -30.31 26.72
CA GLN A 168 5.22 -29.87 27.74
C GLN A 168 5.33 -30.93 28.83
N LYS A 169 6.53 -31.45 29.07
CA LYS A 169 6.77 -32.47 30.10
C LYS A 169 8.20 -32.43 30.64
N ASN A 170 8.36 -32.77 31.91
CA ASN A 170 9.65 -33.13 32.47
C ASN A 170 9.97 -34.59 32.09
N LEU A 171 10.91 -34.78 31.18
CA LEU A 171 11.30 -36.08 30.64
C LEU A 171 12.09 -36.95 31.64
N LEU A 172 12.61 -36.36 32.73
CA LEU A 172 13.44 -37.03 33.74
C LEU A 172 12.71 -37.31 35.08
N TYR A 173 11.43 -36.97 35.19
CA TYR A 173 10.66 -37.13 36.43
C TYR A 173 10.17 -38.57 36.67
N VAL A 174 10.40 -39.14 37.86
CA VAL A 174 9.98 -40.49 38.27
C VAL A 174 9.09 -40.41 39.51
N VAL A 175 7.88 -40.99 39.48
CA VAL A 175 6.97 -41.07 40.64
C VAL A 175 6.96 -42.49 41.21
N PRO A 176 7.06 -42.69 42.54
CA PRO A 176 6.97 -44.03 43.17
C PRO A 176 5.51 -44.56 43.19
N PRO A 177 5.29 -45.88 43.09
CA PRO A 177 3.95 -46.45 42.94
C PRO A 177 3.13 -46.40 44.25
N PRO A 178 1.80 -46.20 44.20
CA PRO A 178 0.94 -46.12 45.38
C PRO A 178 0.53 -47.50 45.94
N ALA A 179 0.36 -47.57 47.27
CA ALA A 179 -0.06 -48.76 48.02
C ALA A 179 -1.55 -49.11 47.83
N PRO A 180 -1.97 -50.38 47.94
CA PRO A 180 -3.34 -50.80 47.62
C PRO A 180 -4.28 -50.64 48.82
N THR A 181 -5.47 -50.08 48.59
CA THR A 181 -6.51 -49.96 49.62
C THR A 181 -7.84 -50.56 49.14
N VAL A 182 -8.43 -51.38 50.02
CA VAL A 182 -9.62 -52.21 49.87
C VAL A 182 -10.91 -51.38 49.83
N LYS A 183 -11.86 -51.74 48.94
CA LYS A 183 -13.19 -51.13 48.86
C LYS A 183 -14.21 -51.87 49.72
N VAL A 184 -15.00 -51.13 50.49
CA VAL A 184 -16.29 -51.58 51.06
C VAL A 184 -17.40 -50.75 50.42
N VAL A 185 -18.47 -51.40 50.00
CA VAL A 185 -19.70 -50.80 49.42
C VAL A 185 -20.83 -50.94 50.44
N PRO A 186 -21.70 -49.93 50.57
CA PRO A 186 -23.12 -50.25 50.69
C PRO A 186 -24.05 -49.39 49.83
N THR A 187 -25.28 -49.90 49.76
CA THR A 187 -26.35 -49.79 48.77
C THR A 187 -27.37 -48.67 48.98
N SER A 188 -28.01 -48.35 47.85
CA SER A 188 -29.28 -47.65 47.57
C SER A 188 -30.36 -47.51 48.66
N GLY A 189 -31.04 -46.35 48.65
CA GLY A 189 -32.38 -46.15 49.20
C GLY A 189 -33.02 -44.84 48.71
N THR A 190 -34.17 -44.95 48.04
CA THR A 190 -34.98 -43.89 47.42
C THR A 190 -36.19 -43.59 48.30
N VAL A 191 -36.53 -42.33 48.64
CA VAL A 191 -37.92 -41.90 48.94
C VAL A 191 -38.14 -40.42 48.59
N THR A 192 -39.24 -40.18 47.91
CA THR A 192 -39.87 -38.92 47.46
C THR A 192 -40.78 -38.32 48.54
N ALA A 193 -40.85 -36.98 48.71
CA ALA A 193 -42.10 -36.23 49.03
C ALA A 193 -41.91 -34.70 49.23
N THR A 194 -42.52 -33.93 48.31
CA THR A 194 -43.52 -32.84 48.48
C THR A 194 -43.35 -31.69 49.50
N HIS A 195 -43.28 -30.47 48.93
CA HIS A 195 -43.98 -29.20 49.28
C HIS A 195 -43.91 -28.63 50.72
N THR A 196 -43.46 -27.37 50.86
CA THR A 196 -44.31 -26.16 51.05
C THR A 196 -43.44 -24.96 51.49
N VAL A 197 -43.74 -23.78 50.93
CA VAL A 197 -43.12 -22.47 51.20
C VAL A 197 -43.65 -21.88 52.51
N ALA A 198 -42.75 -21.33 53.34
CA ALA A 198 -43.10 -20.26 54.28
C ALA A 198 -41.87 -19.38 54.58
N VAL A 199 -42.05 -18.08 54.40
CA VAL A 199 -41.14 -16.99 54.72
C VAL A 199 -41.25 -16.64 56.20
N THR A 200 -40.14 -16.44 56.92
CA THR A 200 -40.08 -15.49 58.04
C THR A 200 -38.63 -15.13 58.39
N THR A 201 -38.50 -13.91 58.92
CA THR A 201 -37.34 -13.04 59.03
C THR A 201 -36.56 -13.16 60.34
N SER A 202 -35.33 -12.62 60.30
CA SER A 202 -34.54 -11.99 61.38
C SER A 202 -33.75 -12.90 62.35
N GLY A 203 -32.49 -12.52 62.60
CA GLY A 203 -31.66 -13.08 63.67
C GLY A 203 -30.16 -12.88 63.45
N ASP A 204 -29.69 -11.70 63.84
CA ASP A 204 -28.29 -11.26 63.94
C ASP A 204 -27.49 -12.06 64.99
N THR A 205 -26.18 -12.28 64.80
CA THR A 205 -25.06 -12.19 65.78
C THR A 205 -23.80 -13.02 65.44
N SER A 206 -22.71 -12.27 65.22
CA SER A 206 -21.31 -12.43 65.70
C SER A 206 -20.47 -13.71 65.50
N ILE A 207 -19.39 -13.50 64.74
CA ILE A 207 -17.94 -13.72 65.04
C ILE A 207 -17.47 -15.09 65.55
N GLY A 208 -16.58 -15.71 64.77
CA GLY A 208 -15.64 -16.74 65.21
C GLY A 208 -14.49 -16.89 64.21
N ASP A 209 -13.39 -16.17 64.46
CA ASP A 209 -12.10 -16.31 63.78
C ASP A 209 -11.43 -17.62 64.21
N THR A 210 -10.91 -18.40 63.27
CA THR A 210 -9.77 -19.33 63.51
C THR A 210 -9.12 -19.74 62.19
N SER A 211 -7.83 -19.42 62.12
CA SER A 211 -6.84 -19.81 61.13
C SER A 211 -6.72 -21.33 60.91
N GLY A 212 -6.54 -21.75 59.65
CA GLY A 212 -6.10 -23.10 59.29
C GLY A 212 -5.81 -23.27 57.79
N ASN A 213 -4.53 -23.34 57.44
CA ASN A 213 -3.97 -23.73 56.13
C ASN A 213 -4.62 -25.01 55.56
N GLY A 214 -4.85 -25.03 54.25
CA GLY A 214 -5.20 -26.25 53.50
C GLY A 214 -5.28 -26.01 51.99
N ASP A 215 -4.28 -26.53 51.27
CA ASP A 215 -4.13 -26.52 49.82
C ASP A 215 -5.28 -27.23 49.07
N GLY A 216 -5.60 -26.75 47.86
CA GLY A 216 -6.49 -27.45 46.93
C GLY A 216 -6.76 -26.69 45.62
N TYR A 217 -5.86 -26.83 44.64
CA TYR A 217 -6.03 -26.35 43.26
C TYR A 217 -7.13 -27.11 42.50
N THR A 218 -8.07 -26.39 41.87
CA THR A 218 -8.77 -26.81 40.64
C THR A 218 -9.08 -25.57 39.78
N ASN A 219 -8.32 -25.34 38.71
CA ASN A 219 -8.60 -24.30 37.70
C ASN A 219 -8.64 -24.91 36.29
N GLY A 220 -9.60 -24.45 35.48
CA GLY A 220 -9.60 -24.60 34.01
C GLY A 220 -10.91 -25.07 33.37
N ALA A 221 -11.82 -25.68 34.13
CA ALA A 221 -13.18 -25.97 33.70
C ALA A 221 -14.13 -25.56 34.83
N SER A 222 -14.66 -24.35 34.74
CA SER A 222 -15.67 -23.88 35.69
C SER A 222 -16.97 -24.63 35.40
N ASN A 223 -17.25 -25.65 36.22
CA ASN A 223 -18.60 -26.21 36.31
C ASN A 223 -19.54 -25.05 36.67
N VAL A 224 -20.66 -24.96 35.94
CA VAL A 224 -21.73 -23.98 36.19
C VAL A 224 -22.10 -24.04 37.68
N THR A 225 -21.66 -23.06 38.46
CA THR A 225 -22.22 -22.78 39.77
C THR A 225 -23.59 -22.16 39.54
N THR A 226 -24.63 -22.98 39.63
CA THR A 226 -26.03 -22.52 39.64
C THR A 226 -26.23 -21.59 40.82
N GLY A 227 -26.15 -20.27 40.59
CA GLY A 227 -26.39 -19.26 41.63
C GLY A 227 -25.88 -17.84 41.39
N GLY A 228 -25.45 -17.47 40.17
CA GLY A 228 -25.06 -16.08 39.90
C GLY A 228 -26.23 -15.19 39.48
N ILE A 229 -26.17 -13.91 39.84
CA ILE A 229 -27.13 -12.86 39.44
C ILE A 229 -26.97 -12.61 37.94
N GLU A 230 -28.05 -12.79 37.16
CA GLU A 230 -28.12 -12.31 35.78
C GLU A 230 -28.25 -10.78 35.80
N PRO A 231 -27.39 -10.03 35.10
CA PRO A 231 -27.45 -8.58 35.14
C PRO A 231 -28.71 -8.08 34.42
N GLU A 232 -29.57 -7.36 35.16
CA GLU A 232 -30.77 -6.67 34.62
C GLU A 232 -30.54 -5.15 34.47
N GLY A 233 -29.30 -4.69 34.60
CA GLY A 233 -28.95 -3.28 34.58
C GLY A 233 -28.83 -2.66 33.18
N SER A 234 -27.87 -1.75 33.01
CA SER A 234 -27.65 -1.05 31.74
C SER A 234 -27.20 -2.00 30.64
N SER A 235 -27.50 -1.65 29.39
CA SER A 235 -27.15 -2.47 28.23
C SER A 235 -26.62 -1.65 27.06
N LEU A 236 -25.88 -2.34 26.20
CA LEU A 236 -25.32 -1.87 24.95
C LEU A 236 -25.69 -2.86 23.85
N VAL A 237 -26.22 -2.35 22.74
CA VAL A 237 -26.42 -3.12 21.50
C VAL A 237 -25.74 -2.36 20.36
N THR A 238 -24.89 -3.05 19.61
CA THR A 238 -24.12 -2.48 18.50
C THR A 238 -24.78 -2.80 17.15
N ALA A 239 -24.46 -2.01 16.11
CA ALA A 239 -24.93 -2.28 14.75
C ALA A 239 -24.47 -3.65 14.24
N ASP A 240 -23.32 -4.13 14.70
CA ASP A 240 -22.75 -5.45 14.37
C ASP A 240 -23.38 -6.59 15.20
N ARG A 241 -24.48 -6.29 15.91
CA ARG A 241 -25.30 -7.20 16.73
C ARG A 241 -24.57 -7.82 17.94
N PHE A 242 -23.42 -7.27 18.32
CA PHE A 242 -22.82 -7.54 19.64
C PHE A 242 -23.67 -6.86 20.72
N GLN A 243 -23.96 -7.57 21.80
CA GLN A 243 -24.77 -7.13 22.93
C GLN A 243 -24.00 -7.32 24.23
N MET A 244 -24.11 -6.34 25.12
CA MET A 244 -23.55 -6.41 26.47
C MET A 244 -24.55 -5.84 27.47
N THR A 245 -24.80 -6.53 28.56
CA THR A 245 -25.59 -6.05 29.70
C THR A 245 -24.74 -6.11 30.95
N TRP A 246 -24.83 -5.12 31.82
CA TRP A 246 -24.07 -5.11 33.07
C TRP A 246 -24.87 -4.57 34.24
N GLN A 247 -24.43 -4.91 35.44
CA GLN A 247 -24.96 -4.41 36.69
C GLN A 247 -23.82 -4.27 37.70
N VAL A 248 -23.67 -3.08 38.29
CA VAL A 248 -22.66 -2.80 39.31
C VAL A 248 -23.30 -2.96 40.70
N ASP A 249 -22.71 -3.80 41.54
CA ASP A 249 -23.04 -3.87 42.95
C ASP A 249 -22.01 -3.08 43.77
N ASN A 250 -22.39 -1.85 44.12
CA ASN A 250 -21.55 -0.93 44.91
C ASN A 250 -21.25 -1.43 46.32
N THR A 251 -22.06 -2.34 46.86
CA THR A 251 -21.90 -2.84 48.24
C THR A 251 -20.80 -3.90 48.31
N SER A 252 -20.74 -4.77 47.31
CA SER A 252 -19.73 -5.84 47.20
C SER A 252 -18.51 -5.45 46.37
N GLY A 253 -18.58 -4.34 45.63
CA GLY A 253 -17.53 -3.88 44.72
C GLY A 253 -17.35 -4.80 43.52
N ILE A 254 -18.43 -5.46 43.08
CA ILE A 254 -18.44 -6.44 41.98
C ILE A 254 -19.27 -5.90 40.82
N ILE A 255 -18.81 -6.16 39.60
CA ILE A 255 -19.57 -5.95 38.38
C ILE A 255 -19.98 -7.29 37.77
N HIS A 256 -21.25 -7.40 37.43
CA HIS A 256 -21.84 -8.52 36.69
C HIS A 256 -21.96 -8.12 35.22
N LEU A 257 -21.46 -8.95 34.31
CA LEU A 257 -21.48 -8.70 32.87
C LEU A 257 -22.05 -9.90 32.12
N LYS A 258 -22.81 -9.60 31.07
CA LYS A 258 -23.36 -10.56 30.11
C LYS A 258 -23.03 -10.08 28.72
N MET A 259 -22.27 -10.87 27.95
CA MET A 259 -21.93 -10.58 26.57
C MET A 259 -22.56 -11.62 25.63
N SER A 260 -23.05 -11.16 24.47
CA SER A 260 -23.71 -12.00 23.46
C SER A 260 -23.40 -11.53 22.05
N ALA A 261 -23.14 -12.46 21.13
CA ALA A 261 -22.86 -12.14 19.72
C ALA A 261 -23.40 -13.24 18.78
N PRO A 262 -23.74 -12.89 17.51
CA PRO A 262 -24.24 -13.83 16.52
C PRO A 262 -23.12 -14.69 15.94
N THR A 263 -22.55 -15.56 16.77
CA THR A 263 -21.50 -16.50 16.39
C THR A 263 -21.63 -17.83 17.16
N THR A 264 -21.05 -18.89 16.60
CA THR A 264 -20.75 -20.15 17.31
C THR A 264 -19.28 -20.25 17.72
N GLY A 265 -18.52 -19.16 17.57
CA GLY A 265 -17.11 -19.06 17.95
C GLY A 265 -16.89 -18.22 19.22
N TRP A 266 -15.65 -17.78 19.40
CA TRP A 266 -15.28 -16.94 20.55
C TRP A 266 -15.89 -15.54 20.53
N ILE A 267 -16.17 -15.02 21.72
CA ILE A 267 -16.59 -13.64 22.00
C ILE A 267 -15.66 -13.01 23.03
N ALA A 268 -15.43 -11.70 22.92
CA ALA A 268 -14.56 -10.97 23.83
C ALA A 268 -15.03 -9.55 24.10
N ILE A 269 -14.68 -9.07 25.29
CA ILE A 269 -14.66 -7.65 25.62
C ILE A 269 -13.28 -7.24 26.16
N GLY A 270 -12.97 -5.95 26.13
CA GLY A 270 -11.82 -5.42 26.84
C GLY A 270 -12.01 -4.00 27.34
N PHE A 271 -11.28 -3.63 28.38
CA PHE A 271 -11.38 -2.39 29.12
C PHE A 271 -10.09 -1.59 28.98
N ASN A 272 -10.19 -0.32 28.59
CA ASN A 272 -9.03 0.55 28.41
C ASN A 272 -9.39 2.05 28.55
N ASP A 273 -8.41 2.90 28.84
CA ASP A 273 -8.55 4.36 28.86
C ASP A 273 -8.41 4.98 27.45
N GLN A 274 -7.91 4.21 26.48
CA GLN A 274 -7.78 4.57 25.07
C GLN A 274 -8.61 3.65 24.16
N ASP A 275 -8.98 4.14 22.97
CA ASP A 275 -9.57 3.32 21.89
C ASP A 275 -8.50 2.43 21.22
N SER A 276 -7.95 1.49 21.99
CA SER A 276 -6.80 0.68 21.60
C SER A 276 -6.81 -0.67 22.33
N MET A 277 -6.50 -1.76 21.61
CA MET A 277 -6.21 -3.05 22.25
C MET A 277 -4.91 -3.01 23.07
N VAL A 278 -3.94 -2.18 22.69
CA VAL A 278 -2.66 -2.11 23.41
C VAL A 278 -2.89 -1.56 24.82
N GLY A 279 -2.53 -2.35 25.83
CA GLY A 279 -2.73 -2.06 27.24
C GLY A 279 -4.12 -2.42 27.77
N ALA A 280 -4.97 -3.07 26.96
CA ALA A 280 -6.32 -3.44 27.37
C ALA A 280 -6.31 -4.71 28.23
N ASP A 281 -7.09 -4.66 29.30
CA ASP A 281 -7.61 -5.79 30.07
C ASP A 281 -8.72 -6.45 29.25
N MET A 282 -8.65 -7.75 29.03
CA MET A 282 -9.46 -8.47 28.04
C MET A 282 -10.08 -9.71 28.66
N VAL A 283 -11.38 -9.87 28.46
CA VAL A 283 -12.11 -11.10 28.80
C VAL A 283 -12.53 -11.78 27.52
N ILE A 284 -12.06 -13.00 27.28
CA ILE A 284 -12.36 -13.79 26.08
C ILE A 284 -12.98 -15.13 26.49
N GLY A 285 -14.02 -15.58 25.79
CA GLY A 285 -14.62 -16.88 26.04
C GLY A 285 -15.36 -17.49 24.86
N TRP A 286 -15.61 -18.78 24.94
CA TRP A 286 -16.41 -19.54 23.97
C TRP A 286 -17.07 -20.75 24.65
N VAL A 287 -18.09 -21.32 24.01
CA VAL A 287 -18.90 -22.41 24.57
C VAL A 287 -18.76 -23.61 23.64
N TYR A 288 -18.27 -24.72 24.17
CA TYR A 288 -18.15 -25.96 23.41
C TYR A 288 -19.51 -26.65 23.29
N ASP A 289 -19.99 -26.84 22.05
CA ASP A 289 -21.16 -27.66 21.76
C ASP A 289 -20.90 -29.12 22.16
N SER A 290 -21.61 -29.58 23.19
CA SER A 290 -21.60 -30.96 23.60
C SER A 290 -23.01 -31.53 23.38
N LYS A 291 -23.12 -32.55 22.51
CA LYS A 291 -24.33 -33.38 22.32
C LYS A 291 -24.74 -34.14 23.60
N LYS A 292 -24.16 -33.82 24.75
CA LYS A 292 -24.48 -34.33 26.09
C LYS A 292 -24.94 -33.14 26.93
N ARG A 293 -25.83 -33.38 27.89
CA ARG A 293 -26.63 -32.37 28.63
C ARG A 293 -25.87 -31.29 29.45
N GLN A 294 -24.58 -31.02 29.20
CA GLN A 294 -23.79 -29.96 29.82
C GLN A 294 -22.88 -29.32 28.75
N SER A 295 -23.03 -28.01 28.54
CA SER A 295 -22.10 -27.18 27.78
C SER A 295 -20.85 -26.91 28.62
N THR A 296 -19.67 -27.18 28.09
CA THR A 296 -18.41 -26.77 28.72
C THR A 296 -18.00 -25.42 28.15
N THR A 297 -17.66 -24.46 29.01
CA THR A 297 -17.34 -23.09 28.59
C THR A 297 -15.92 -22.75 28.99
N PHE A 298 -15.20 -22.12 28.06
CA PHE A 298 -13.96 -21.44 28.36
C PHE A 298 -14.24 -19.95 28.55
N ILE A 299 -13.73 -19.38 29.63
CA ILE A 299 -13.60 -17.95 29.82
C ILE A 299 -12.22 -17.69 30.39
N GLY A 300 -11.51 -16.71 29.84
CA GLY A 300 -10.14 -16.39 30.24
C GLY A 300 -9.98 -14.89 30.46
N ASP A 301 -9.28 -14.60 31.55
CA ASP A 301 -8.77 -13.27 31.90
C ASP A 301 -7.42 -13.05 31.21
N SER A 302 -7.30 -11.99 30.40
CA SER A 302 -6.21 -11.80 29.45
C SER A 302 -5.81 -10.34 29.28
N TYR A 303 -4.57 -10.12 28.86
CA TYR A 303 -3.99 -8.80 28.76
C TYR A 303 -3.32 -8.64 27.40
N SER A 304 -3.57 -7.49 26.77
CA SER A 304 -3.12 -7.22 25.43
C SER A 304 -1.94 -6.25 25.41
N LYS A 305 -0.72 -6.77 25.25
CA LYS A 305 0.52 -5.95 25.14
C LYS A 305 0.70 -5.25 23.80
N ALA A 306 0.01 -5.70 22.76
CA ALA A 306 0.10 -5.16 21.40
C ALA A 306 -1.16 -5.54 20.60
N ASN A 307 -1.25 -5.11 19.33
CA ASN A 307 -2.33 -5.53 18.42
C ASN A 307 -2.14 -6.98 17.91
N VAL A 308 -1.99 -7.91 18.85
CA VAL A 308 -1.78 -9.35 18.67
C VAL A 308 -2.75 -10.10 19.57
N MET A 309 -2.81 -11.42 19.47
CA MET A 309 -3.64 -12.25 20.34
C MET A 309 -3.30 -11.98 21.82
N PRO A 310 -4.27 -11.56 22.66
CA PRO A 310 -4.08 -11.41 24.10
C PRO A 310 -3.56 -12.70 24.76
N SER A 311 -2.68 -12.55 25.74
CA SER A 311 -2.18 -13.65 26.57
C SER A 311 -2.91 -13.65 27.91
N LEU A 312 -3.16 -14.83 28.50
CA LEU A 312 -3.72 -14.91 29.85
C LEU A 312 -2.88 -14.13 30.87
N ASP A 313 -3.54 -13.49 31.83
CA ASP A 313 -2.90 -12.56 32.78
C ASP A 313 -1.94 -13.26 33.73
N THR A 314 -2.30 -14.49 34.09
CA THR A 314 -1.43 -15.41 34.84
C THR A 314 -0.07 -15.68 34.16
N ASN A 315 0.01 -15.60 32.82
CA ASN A 315 1.29 -15.71 32.11
C ASN A 315 2.13 -14.43 32.17
N GLY A 316 1.48 -13.30 32.46
CA GLY A 316 2.09 -11.98 32.63
C GLY A 316 2.46 -11.63 34.07
N GLY A 317 2.14 -12.49 35.04
CA GLY A 317 2.32 -12.25 36.47
C GLY A 317 1.09 -11.68 37.19
N GLY A 318 -0.06 -11.60 36.51
CA GLY A 318 -1.36 -11.24 37.06
C GLY A 318 -2.12 -12.43 37.66
N THR A 319 -3.38 -12.21 38.02
CA THR A 319 -4.32 -13.17 38.59
C THR A 319 -5.46 -13.48 37.61
N ASP A 320 -6.28 -14.48 37.94
CA ASP A 320 -7.52 -14.77 37.21
C ASP A 320 -8.68 -14.23 38.06
N ASP A 321 -9.22 -13.09 37.66
CA ASP A 321 -10.21 -12.33 38.41
C ASP A 321 -11.62 -12.41 37.82
N VAL A 322 -11.79 -13.26 36.81
CA VAL A 322 -13.05 -13.47 36.09
C VAL A 322 -13.72 -14.77 36.55
N LEU A 323 -14.94 -14.65 37.08
CA LEU A 323 -15.73 -15.82 37.48
C LEU A 323 -16.92 -16.04 36.54
N LEU A 324 -16.97 -17.21 35.91
CA LEU A 324 -18.10 -17.64 35.08
C LEU A 324 -19.39 -17.77 35.92
N THR A 325 -20.48 -17.16 35.45
CA THR A 325 -21.82 -17.27 36.05
C THR A 325 -22.70 -18.23 35.25
N SER A 326 -22.84 -17.98 33.96
CA SER A 326 -23.68 -18.78 33.07
C SER A 326 -23.17 -18.68 31.63
N SER A 327 -23.55 -19.62 30.79
CA SER A 327 -23.13 -19.63 29.39
C SER A 327 -24.06 -20.49 28.56
N THR A 328 -24.42 -20.00 27.39
CA THR A 328 -25.29 -20.70 26.45
C THR A 328 -24.82 -20.45 25.03
N GLN A 329 -24.83 -21.48 24.20
CA GLN A 329 -24.69 -21.34 22.76
C GLN A 329 -25.93 -21.97 22.13
N ASP A 330 -26.73 -21.14 21.45
CA ASP A 330 -27.74 -21.60 20.51
C ASP A 330 -27.09 -21.64 19.11
N GLY A 331 -27.64 -22.38 18.16
CA GLY A 331 -27.04 -22.68 16.84
C GLY A 331 -26.67 -21.48 15.95
N SER A 332 -26.79 -20.25 16.45
CA SER A 332 -26.36 -19.01 15.81
C SER A 332 -25.81 -17.94 16.77
N THR A 333 -25.82 -18.16 18.09
CA THR A 333 -25.52 -17.12 19.08
C THR A 333 -24.81 -17.69 20.29
N THR A 334 -23.70 -17.08 20.67
CA THR A 334 -22.93 -17.41 21.89
C THR A 334 -23.16 -16.32 22.93
N THR A 335 -23.54 -16.71 24.13
CA THR A 335 -23.80 -15.82 25.28
C THR A 335 -23.02 -16.31 26.50
N ILE A 336 -22.28 -15.42 27.14
CA ILE A 336 -21.49 -15.72 28.34
C ILE A 336 -21.76 -14.63 29.39
N THR A 337 -22.10 -15.05 30.60
CA THR A 337 -22.31 -14.21 31.77
C THR A 337 -21.21 -14.50 32.78
N PHE A 338 -20.57 -13.47 33.31
CA PHE A 338 -19.50 -13.57 34.28
C PHE A 338 -19.51 -12.38 35.25
N ARG A 339 -18.68 -12.44 36.29
CA ARG A 339 -18.50 -11.34 37.24
C ARG A 339 -17.02 -11.17 37.59
N ARG A 340 -16.65 -9.94 37.98
CA ARG A 340 -15.32 -9.61 38.52
C ARG A 340 -15.40 -8.43 39.49
N LYS A 341 -14.33 -8.19 40.25
CA LYS A 341 -14.23 -7.00 41.12
C LYS A 341 -14.03 -5.74 40.27
N LEU A 342 -14.51 -4.59 40.77
CA LEU A 342 -14.24 -3.28 40.18
C LEU A 342 -12.76 -2.87 40.29
N ASN A 343 -12.11 -3.27 41.39
CA ASN A 343 -10.67 -3.18 41.58
C ASN A 343 -10.16 -4.56 42.04
N THR A 344 -9.41 -5.24 41.19
CA THR A 344 -8.85 -6.57 41.46
C THR A 344 -7.54 -6.50 42.24
N ASN A 345 -6.89 -5.32 42.26
CA ASN A 345 -5.50 -5.12 42.70
C ASN A 345 -4.47 -5.88 41.87
N ASP A 346 -4.84 -6.31 40.66
CA ASP A 346 -3.90 -6.76 39.63
C ASP A 346 -3.44 -5.54 38.80
N SER A 347 -2.14 -5.50 38.50
CA SER A 347 -1.51 -4.48 37.67
C SER A 347 -1.81 -4.61 36.16
N LEU A 348 -2.27 -5.78 35.71
CA LEU A 348 -2.67 -6.03 34.33
C LEU A 348 -4.15 -5.70 34.08
N ASP A 349 -4.91 -5.62 35.16
CA ASP A 349 -6.33 -5.30 35.13
C ASP A 349 -6.64 -3.81 35.13
N TYR A 350 -7.74 -3.47 34.47
CA TYR A 350 -8.27 -2.13 34.45
C TYR A 350 -9.18 -1.88 35.66
N VAL A 351 -8.84 -0.88 36.48
CA VAL A 351 -9.69 -0.46 37.60
C VAL A 351 -10.92 0.29 37.08
N ILE A 352 -12.10 -0.31 37.24
CA ILE A 352 -13.38 0.27 36.80
C ILE A 352 -13.85 1.29 37.83
N THR A 353 -13.92 2.57 37.44
CA THR A 353 -14.43 3.66 38.27
C THR A 353 -15.69 4.29 37.66
N ASP A 354 -16.21 5.34 38.30
CA ASP A 354 -17.33 6.17 37.83
C ASP A 354 -17.06 6.97 36.54
N LYS A 355 -15.89 6.80 35.93
CA LYS A 355 -15.50 7.47 34.69
C LYS A 355 -15.91 6.62 33.48
N SER A 356 -16.17 7.30 32.36
CA SER A 356 -16.37 6.63 31.09
C SER A 356 -15.05 6.06 30.57
N ILE A 357 -15.05 4.80 30.13
CA ILE A 357 -13.89 4.08 29.61
C ILE A 357 -14.19 3.43 28.27
N TYR A 358 -13.16 3.07 27.50
CA TYR A 358 -13.35 2.36 26.24
C TYR A 358 -13.58 0.88 26.51
N VAL A 359 -14.75 0.40 26.07
CA VAL A 359 -15.09 -1.02 26.00
C VAL A 359 -14.88 -1.47 24.57
N LEU A 360 -13.88 -2.30 24.37
CA LEU A 360 -13.62 -3.01 23.13
C LEU A 360 -14.51 -4.24 23.07
N TYR A 361 -15.03 -4.58 21.89
CA TYR A 361 -15.75 -5.84 21.67
C TYR A 361 -15.25 -6.50 20.40
N ALA A 362 -15.22 -7.83 20.40
CA ALA A 362 -14.88 -8.61 19.22
C ALA A 362 -15.50 -10.01 19.27
N TYR A 363 -15.70 -10.62 18.10
CA TYR A 363 -16.05 -12.04 18.02
C TYR A 363 -15.48 -12.70 16.75
N GLY A 364 -15.13 -13.98 16.87
CA GLY A 364 -14.66 -14.85 15.79
C GLY A 364 -15.76 -15.77 15.28
N ASP A 365 -15.50 -16.49 14.19
CA ASP A 365 -16.41 -17.48 13.59
C ASP A 365 -16.19 -18.92 14.12
N SER A 366 -15.13 -19.13 14.89
CA SER A 366 -14.65 -20.43 15.34
C SER A 366 -14.20 -20.36 16.80
N ASP A 367 -14.35 -21.46 17.53
CA ASP A 367 -13.88 -21.58 18.90
C ASP A 367 -12.35 -21.59 18.98
N GLY A 368 -11.85 -21.19 20.15
CA GLY A 368 -10.46 -21.34 20.50
C GLY A 368 -10.12 -22.72 21.09
N THR A 369 -8.83 -22.92 21.31
CA THR A 369 -8.30 -24.04 22.09
C THR A 369 -7.60 -23.50 23.33
N PHE A 370 -7.77 -24.19 24.46
CA PHE A 370 -7.10 -23.90 25.72
C PHE A 370 -6.43 -25.17 26.24
N ASP A 371 -5.13 -25.11 26.48
CA ASP A 371 -4.33 -26.27 26.93
C ASP A 371 -4.04 -26.27 28.44
N GLY A 372 -4.63 -25.33 29.18
CA GLY A 372 -4.35 -25.11 30.61
C GLY A 372 -3.39 -23.96 30.88
N THR A 373 -2.67 -23.44 29.87
CA THR A 373 -1.72 -22.33 30.02
C THR A 373 -1.81 -21.31 28.88
N TYR A 374 -2.13 -21.73 27.67
CA TYR A 374 -2.23 -20.88 26.50
C TYR A 374 -3.58 -21.04 25.80
N THR A 375 -4.07 -19.92 25.29
CA THR A 375 -5.23 -19.85 24.41
C THR A 375 -4.75 -19.68 22.98
N VAL A 376 -5.38 -20.36 22.02
CA VAL A 376 -5.15 -20.16 20.58
C VAL A 376 -6.48 -20.07 19.87
N TYR A 377 -6.72 -18.97 19.17
CA TYR A 377 -7.95 -18.71 18.43
C TYR A 377 -7.69 -17.82 17.21
N ASN A 378 -8.58 -17.91 16.22
CA ASN A 378 -8.48 -17.15 14.98
C ASN A 378 -8.77 -15.66 15.20
N LYS A 379 -8.28 -14.83 14.27
CA LYS A 379 -8.58 -13.39 14.27
C LYS A 379 -10.09 -13.16 14.16
N HIS A 380 -10.59 -12.15 14.88
CA HIS A 380 -12.00 -11.76 14.85
C HIS A 380 -12.49 -11.45 13.43
N ILE A 381 -13.77 -11.75 13.19
CA ILE A 381 -14.49 -11.34 11.99
C ILE A 381 -15.15 -9.97 12.18
N VAL A 382 -15.48 -9.62 13.43
CA VAL A 382 -16.10 -8.35 13.82
C VAL A 382 -15.38 -7.80 15.05
N SER A 383 -15.15 -6.49 15.06
CA SER A 383 -14.57 -5.77 16.18
C SER A 383 -15.07 -4.33 16.22
N GLY A 384 -15.18 -3.75 17.41
CA GLY A 384 -15.42 -2.32 17.57
C GLY A 384 -15.19 -1.86 19.00
N SER A 385 -15.53 -0.60 19.27
CA SER A 385 -15.39 0.00 20.59
C SER A 385 -16.54 0.95 20.90
N ARG A 386 -16.81 1.14 22.19
CA ARG A 386 -17.80 2.10 22.72
C ARG A 386 -17.22 2.77 23.97
N LEU A 387 -17.56 4.03 24.17
CA LEU A 387 -17.23 4.71 25.42
C LEU A 387 -18.38 4.45 26.39
N VAL A 388 -18.10 3.75 27.49
CA VAL A 388 -19.11 3.25 28.43
C VAL A 388 -18.80 3.74 29.83
N ASN A 389 -19.82 4.25 30.51
CA ASN A 389 -19.78 4.49 31.95
C ASN A 389 -20.60 3.43 32.66
N PHE A 390 -19.94 2.58 33.44
CA PHE A 390 -20.58 1.44 34.07
C PHE A 390 -21.54 1.83 35.21
N PHE A 391 -21.39 3.02 35.79
CA PHE A 391 -22.19 3.51 36.93
C PHE A 391 -23.40 4.32 36.49
N SER A 392 -23.27 5.18 35.47
CA SER A 392 -24.39 5.96 34.93
C SER A 392 -25.20 5.20 33.87
N GLY A 393 -24.61 4.14 33.30
CA GLY A 393 -25.19 3.41 32.17
C GLY A 393 -25.03 4.11 30.83
N SER A 394 -24.33 5.24 30.75
CA SER A 394 -24.18 5.99 29.51
C SER A 394 -23.28 5.26 28.51
N VAL A 395 -23.73 5.20 27.25
CA VAL A 395 -22.99 4.60 26.14
C VAL A 395 -22.90 5.61 25.01
N GLU A 396 -21.67 5.99 24.67
CA GLU A 396 -21.38 6.91 23.58
C GLU A 396 -20.67 6.18 22.43
N THR A 397 -21.00 6.59 21.21
CA THR A 397 -20.29 6.12 20.00
C THR A 397 -18.94 6.80 19.91
N VAL A 398 -17.87 6.02 19.75
CA VAL A 398 -16.54 6.57 19.46
C VAL A 398 -16.54 7.15 18.04
N PRO A 399 -16.22 8.44 17.84
CA PRO A 399 -16.12 9.01 16.50
C PRO A 399 -15.04 8.28 15.70
N THR A 400 -15.38 7.86 14.48
CA THR A 400 -14.38 7.29 13.57
C THR A 400 -13.34 8.34 13.22
N ARG A 401 -12.13 8.24 13.79
CA ARG A 401 -11.04 9.15 13.42
C ARG A 401 -10.67 8.89 11.96
N LEU A 402 -10.81 9.92 11.12
CA LEU A 402 -10.32 9.88 9.75
C LEU A 402 -8.79 9.73 9.79
N ARG A 403 -8.26 8.74 9.06
CA ARG A 403 -6.82 8.52 9.01
C ARG A 403 -6.12 9.63 8.23
N PRO A 404 -4.83 9.91 8.49
CA PRO A 404 -4.07 10.98 7.84
C PRO A 404 -4.21 11.02 6.31
N GLY A 405 -4.10 9.86 5.64
CA GLY A 405 -4.25 9.78 4.19
C GLY A 405 -5.63 10.17 3.66
N VAL A 406 -6.70 9.86 4.40
CA VAL A 406 -8.08 10.23 4.00
C VAL A 406 -8.26 11.74 4.14
N ILE A 407 -7.79 12.32 5.24
CA ILE A 407 -7.82 13.76 5.48
C ILE A 407 -7.04 14.48 4.38
N LEU A 408 -5.86 13.99 4.00
CA LEU A 408 -5.06 14.57 2.94
C LEU A 408 -5.83 14.61 1.61
N VAL A 409 -6.44 13.51 1.18
CA VAL A 409 -7.20 13.48 -0.08
C VAL A 409 -8.39 14.42 -0.01
N ILE A 410 -9.14 14.45 1.09
CA ILE A 410 -10.27 15.38 1.25
C ILE A 410 -9.79 16.84 1.16
N ALA A 411 -8.71 17.19 1.85
CA ALA A 411 -8.16 18.54 1.84
C ALA A 411 -7.70 18.96 0.44
N ILE A 412 -6.92 18.11 -0.24
CA ILE A 412 -6.37 18.43 -1.57
C ILE A 412 -7.47 18.46 -2.63
N CYS A 413 -8.36 17.47 -2.66
CA CYS A 413 -9.49 17.46 -3.60
C CYS A 413 -10.45 18.62 -3.33
N GLY A 414 -10.70 18.97 -2.06
CA GLY A 414 -11.51 20.13 -1.68
C GLY A 414 -10.91 21.45 -2.17
N LEU A 415 -9.60 21.65 -2.01
CA LEU A 415 -8.89 22.82 -2.55
C LEU A 415 -8.93 22.88 -4.08
N LEU A 416 -8.79 21.72 -4.76
CA LEU A 416 -8.91 21.64 -6.21
C LEU A 416 -10.32 22.00 -6.68
N VAL A 417 -11.37 21.47 -6.03
CA VAL A 417 -12.76 21.80 -6.35
C VAL A 417 -13.04 23.29 -6.13
N LEU A 418 -12.59 23.85 -5.00
CA LEU A 418 -12.74 25.27 -4.71
C LEU A 418 -12.07 26.14 -5.78
N TYR A 419 -10.82 25.82 -6.14
CA TYR A 419 -10.09 26.52 -7.20
C TYR A 419 -10.83 26.42 -8.55
N THR A 420 -11.32 25.23 -8.89
CA THR A 420 -12.10 25.00 -10.10
C THR A 420 -13.36 25.86 -10.12
N VAL A 421 -14.14 25.90 -9.04
CA VAL A 421 -15.34 26.74 -8.95
C VAL A 421 -14.97 28.21 -9.17
N ILE A 422 -13.96 28.73 -8.45
CA ILE A 422 -13.49 30.12 -8.59
C ILE A 422 -13.09 30.42 -10.04
N ARG A 423 -12.30 29.54 -10.67
CA ARG A 423 -11.82 29.69 -12.04
C ARG A 423 -12.97 29.70 -13.04
N TRP A 424 -13.86 28.71 -12.99
CA TRP A 424 -14.96 28.61 -13.95
C TRP A 424 -16.00 29.71 -13.76
N THR A 425 -16.24 30.16 -12.52
CA THR A 425 -17.03 31.37 -12.25
C THR A 425 -16.37 32.61 -12.84
N TYR A 426 -15.05 32.77 -12.68
CA TYR A 426 -14.30 33.86 -13.31
C TYR A 426 -14.40 33.82 -14.84
N ILE A 427 -14.20 32.66 -15.46
CA ILE A 427 -14.32 32.48 -16.92
C ILE A 427 -15.74 32.79 -17.38
N ALA A 428 -16.77 32.32 -16.68
CA ALA A 428 -18.17 32.59 -17.04
C ALA A 428 -18.51 34.09 -16.93
N ILE A 429 -18.03 34.78 -15.90
CA ILE A 429 -18.18 36.24 -15.74
C ILE A 429 -17.41 36.97 -16.83
N ALA A 430 -16.16 36.57 -17.11
CA ALA A 430 -15.35 37.16 -18.17
C ALA A 430 -15.99 36.96 -19.55
N HIS A 431 -16.53 35.77 -19.85
CA HIS A 431 -17.23 35.48 -21.09
C HIS A 431 -18.53 36.30 -21.23
N ARG A 432 -19.27 36.52 -20.14
CA ARG A 432 -20.42 37.44 -20.13
C ARG A 432 -20.00 38.91 -20.34
N ARG A 433 -18.89 39.34 -19.73
CA ARG A 433 -18.32 40.69 -19.93
C ARG A 433 -17.73 40.88 -21.32
N HIS A 434 -17.25 39.83 -21.97
CA HIS A 434 -16.73 39.88 -23.34
C HIS A 434 -17.79 40.19 -24.40
N TYR A 435 -19.08 40.00 -24.12
CA TYR A 435 -20.17 40.53 -24.95
C TYR A 435 -20.45 42.02 -24.71
N SER A 436 -19.96 42.61 -23.61
CA SER A 436 -20.23 44.00 -23.22
C SER A 436 -19.11 44.99 -23.52
N TYR A 437 -17.91 44.56 -23.94
CA TYR A 437 -16.78 45.46 -24.16
C TYR A 437 -16.11 45.19 -25.52
N SER A 438 -16.70 45.79 -26.55
CA SER A 438 -16.15 45.93 -27.89
C SER A 438 -15.16 47.11 -27.95
N ASP A 439 -14.16 47.16 -27.06
CA ASP A 439 -13.15 48.20 -27.10
C ASP A 439 -11.78 47.57 -27.43
N PRO A 440 -11.34 47.61 -28.70
CA PRO A 440 -10.15 46.92 -29.17
C PRO A 440 -8.83 47.56 -28.73
N VAL A 441 -8.85 48.70 -28.01
CA VAL A 441 -7.67 49.58 -27.91
C VAL A 441 -6.73 49.25 -26.73
N VAL A 442 -7.14 48.42 -25.77
CA VAL A 442 -6.31 48.17 -24.57
C VAL A 442 -6.15 46.67 -24.35
N ALA A 443 -4.95 46.15 -24.62
CA ALA A 443 -4.54 44.82 -24.17
C ALA A 443 -4.83 44.71 -22.66
N PRO A 444 -5.46 43.63 -22.18
CA PRO A 444 -5.85 43.52 -20.77
C PRO A 444 -4.61 43.76 -19.91
N ARG A 445 -4.66 44.78 -19.04
CA ARG A 445 -3.70 44.91 -17.94
C ARG A 445 -3.91 43.68 -17.07
N ASP A 446 -3.03 42.71 -17.22
CA ASP A 446 -3.02 41.56 -16.36
C ASP A 446 -2.84 42.08 -14.92
N PRO A 447 -3.77 41.80 -13.99
CA PRO A 447 -3.71 42.35 -12.62
C PRO A 447 -2.46 41.90 -11.84
N VAL A 448 -1.67 40.99 -12.42
CA VAL A 448 -0.41 40.46 -11.90
C VAL A 448 0.81 41.30 -12.29
N SER A 449 0.62 42.46 -12.94
CA SER A 449 1.66 43.49 -13.20
C SER A 449 2.17 44.19 -11.92
N SER A 450 2.28 43.48 -10.80
CA SER A 450 2.99 43.95 -9.61
C SER A 450 4.39 43.34 -9.59
N LYS A 451 5.37 44.08 -9.05
CA LYS A 451 6.73 43.54 -8.80
C LYS A 451 6.68 42.22 -8.01
N VAL A 452 5.66 42.05 -7.18
CA VAL A 452 5.38 40.84 -6.40
C VAL A 452 4.99 39.66 -7.31
N GLY A 453 4.08 39.86 -8.25
CA GLY A 453 3.73 38.84 -9.24
C GLY A 453 4.93 38.41 -10.07
N ALA A 454 5.71 39.37 -10.58
CA ALA A 454 6.94 39.09 -11.32
C ALA A 454 7.96 38.26 -10.52
N PHE A 455 8.07 38.50 -9.21
CA PHE A 455 8.92 37.70 -8.33
C PHE A 455 8.47 36.24 -8.24
N PHE A 456 7.18 35.98 -7.98
CA PHE A 456 6.67 34.60 -7.85
C PHE A 456 6.77 33.79 -9.13
N TYR A 457 6.69 34.44 -10.30
CA TYR A 457 6.86 33.80 -11.60
C TYR A 457 8.32 33.74 -12.09
N ARG A 458 9.28 34.18 -11.28
CA ARG A 458 10.71 34.00 -11.55
C ARG A 458 11.09 32.52 -11.38
N ARG A 459 12.06 32.06 -12.18
CA ARG A 459 12.64 30.72 -12.04
C ARG A 459 13.82 30.72 -11.08
N PHE A 460 14.07 29.59 -10.42
CA PHE A 460 15.35 29.40 -9.72
C PHE A 460 16.50 29.34 -10.74
N PRO A 461 17.63 30.02 -10.47
CA PRO A 461 18.80 29.99 -11.35
C PRO A 461 19.18 28.55 -11.73
N PHE A 462 19.50 28.33 -13.00
CA PHE A 462 19.93 27.02 -13.55
C PHE A 462 18.86 25.92 -13.52
N THR A 463 17.60 26.24 -13.21
CA THR A 463 16.48 25.28 -13.22
C THR A 463 15.30 25.77 -14.06
N GLU A 464 14.37 24.85 -14.33
CA GLU A 464 13.06 25.13 -14.94
C GLU A 464 11.96 25.44 -13.91
N VAL A 465 12.33 25.50 -12.62
CA VAL A 465 11.37 25.57 -11.52
C VAL A 465 11.00 27.01 -11.23
N VAL A 466 9.72 27.32 -11.39
CA VAL A 466 9.13 28.61 -10.99
C VAL A 466 8.96 28.66 -9.47
N ILE A 467 9.28 29.80 -8.84
CA ILE A 467 9.17 29.99 -7.38
C ILE A 467 7.76 29.66 -6.88
N LEU A 468 6.72 30.13 -7.56
CA LEU A 468 5.33 29.86 -7.19
C LEU A 468 5.02 28.35 -7.12
N HIS A 469 5.43 27.57 -8.14
CA HIS A 469 5.22 26.13 -8.14
C HIS A 469 5.96 25.45 -6.99
N ALA A 470 7.19 25.89 -6.70
CA ALA A 470 7.95 25.38 -5.56
C ALA A 470 7.25 25.67 -4.22
N LEU A 471 6.71 26.88 -4.03
CA LEU A 471 5.95 27.24 -2.83
C LEU A 471 4.66 26.42 -2.69
N ILE A 472 3.94 26.19 -3.78
CA ILE A 472 2.76 25.30 -3.80
C ILE A 472 3.16 23.89 -3.36
N PHE A 473 4.29 23.38 -3.86
CA PHE A 473 4.76 22.05 -3.49
C PHE A 473 5.27 21.99 -2.04
N VAL A 474 5.90 23.04 -1.52
CA VAL A 474 6.26 23.15 -0.10
C VAL A 474 5.02 23.18 0.79
N ALA A 475 3.98 23.93 0.41
CA ALA A 475 2.71 23.94 1.11
C ALA A 475 2.06 22.54 1.10
N TYR A 476 2.12 21.83 -0.03
CA TYR A 476 1.68 20.44 -0.14
C TYR A 476 2.42 19.50 0.84
N ILE A 477 3.75 19.61 0.94
CA ILE A 477 4.54 18.88 1.93
C ILE A 477 4.11 19.26 3.35
N GLY A 478 3.87 20.54 3.61
CA GLY A 478 3.36 21.04 4.89
C GLY A 478 2.04 20.39 5.29
N VAL A 479 1.08 20.27 4.37
CA VAL A 479 -0.20 19.58 4.61
C VAL A 479 0.01 18.09 4.91
N ASN A 480 0.89 17.41 4.17
CA ASN A 480 1.24 16.02 4.44
C ASN A 480 1.79 15.84 5.86
N ILE A 481 2.73 16.69 6.25
CA ILE A 481 3.33 16.68 7.59
C ILE A 481 2.26 16.99 8.65
N ALA A 482 1.44 18.02 8.45
CA ALA A 482 0.37 18.39 9.38
C ALA A 482 -0.62 17.24 9.61
N THR A 483 -0.97 16.48 8.57
CA THR A 483 -1.88 15.33 8.72
C THR A 483 -1.30 14.20 9.58
N LEU A 484 0.02 14.06 9.69
CA LEU A 484 0.64 13.06 10.57
C LEU A 484 0.39 13.35 12.05
N PHE A 485 0.22 14.62 12.42
CA PHE A 485 -0.03 15.05 13.80
C PHE A 485 -1.50 14.97 14.23
N VAL A 486 -2.40 14.50 13.35
CA VAL A 486 -3.79 14.20 13.72
C VAL A 486 -3.88 12.93 14.57
N ASP A 487 -2.95 11.99 14.36
CA ASP A 487 -2.81 10.82 15.21
C ASP A 487 -2.04 11.21 16.49
N PRO A 488 -2.52 10.84 17.71
CA PRO A 488 -1.88 11.20 18.98
C PRO A 488 -0.43 10.71 19.11
N ALA A 489 -0.08 9.64 18.38
CA ALA A 489 1.27 9.16 18.21
C ALA A 489 1.51 8.88 16.72
N VAL A 490 2.60 9.42 16.16
CA VAL A 490 3.02 9.13 14.79
C VAL A 490 3.51 7.69 14.72
N VAL A 491 2.64 6.78 14.28
CA VAL A 491 2.93 5.35 14.18
C VAL A 491 3.22 4.95 12.73
N PRO A 492 3.95 3.83 12.49
CA PRO A 492 4.20 3.33 11.13
C PRO A 492 2.93 3.16 10.27
N LYS A 493 1.77 2.94 10.91
CA LYS A 493 0.45 2.84 10.27
C LYS A 493 0.02 4.18 9.61
N SER A 494 0.39 5.32 10.18
CA SER A 494 0.06 6.67 9.67
C SER A 494 0.74 6.90 8.32
N PHE A 495 2.03 6.53 8.21
CA PHE A 495 2.79 6.58 6.96
C PHE A 495 2.17 5.71 5.85
N GLY A 496 1.68 4.51 6.18
CA GLY A 496 1.04 3.62 5.21
C GLY A 496 -0.17 4.25 4.51
N THR A 497 -1.03 4.94 5.26
CA THR A 497 -2.18 5.65 4.66
C THR A 497 -1.77 6.89 3.89
N LEU A 498 -0.70 7.56 4.32
CA LEU A 498 -0.16 8.72 3.61
C LEU A 498 0.44 8.32 2.25
N ILE A 499 1.13 7.17 2.18
CA ILE A 499 1.62 6.59 0.92
C ILE A 499 0.44 6.27 0.00
N ALA A 500 -0.64 5.68 0.51
CA ALA A 500 -1.84 5.38 -0.28
C ALA A 500 -2.45 6.64 -0.91
N ALA A 501 -2.60 7.70 -0.11
CA ALA A 501 -3.10 8.99 -0.57
C ALA A 501 -2.18 9.63 -1.63
N ASN A 502 -0.88 9.68 -1.37
CA ASN A 502 0.09 10.24 -2.32
C ASN A 502 0.15 9.42 -3.62
N ALA A 503 0.12 8.09 -3.55
CA ALA A 503 0.09 7.21 -4.71
C ALA A 503 -1.13 7.49 -5.61
N PHE A 504 -2.31 7.70 -5.02
CA PHE A 504 -3.49 8.16 -5.75
C PHE A 504 -3.28 9.54 -6.40
N LEU A 505 -2.79 10.52 -5.63
CA LEU A 505 -2.58 11.89 -6.11
C LEU A 505 -1.53 11.98 -7.24
N VAL A 506 -0.55 11.08 -7.27
CA VAL A 506 0.45 10.96 -8.36
C VAL A 506 -0.20 10.67 -9.71
N ILE A 507 -1.33 9.95 -9.75
CA ILE A 507 -2.02 9.57 -10.99
C ILE A 507 -2.76 10.75 -11.63
N LEU A 508 -3.30 11.67 -10.81
CA LEU A 508 -4.06 12.84 -11.29
C LEU A 508 -3.32 13.65 -12.37
N PRO A 509 -2.06 14.07 -12.17
CA PRO A 509 -1.30 14.80 -13.19
C PRO A 509 -0.68 13.92 -14.29
N ALA A 510 -0.73 12.59 -14.18
CA ALA A 510 -0.02 11.67 -15.08
C ALA A 510 -0.76 11.39 -16.39
N THR A 511 -2.09 11.46 -16.35
CA THR A 511 -2.97 11.07 -17.46
C THR A 511 -3.03 12.17 -18.54
N ARG A 512 -3.09 11.82 -19.83
CA ARG A 512 -3.09 12.83 -20.90
C ARG A 512 -4.41 13.61 -20.95
N ASN A 513 -5.52 12.91 -20.72
CA ASN A 513 -6.83 13.51 -20.47
C ASN A 513 -7.00 13.78 -18.97
N SER A 514 -5.99 14.38 -18.35
CA SER A 514 -5.97 14.58 -16.91
C SER A 514 -7.14 15.44 -16.46
N LEU A 515 -7.90 14.89 -15.51
CA LEU A 515 -8.93 15.63 -14.80
C LEU A 515 -8.35 16.90 -14.17
N LEU A 516 -7.12 16.86 -13.67
CA LEU A 516 -6.43 18.03 -13.13
C LEU A 516 -6.27 19.12 -14.19
N VAL A 517 -5.83 18.77 -15.41
CA VAL A 517 -5.67 19.72 -16.51
C VAL A 517 -7.01 20.35 -16.90
N VAL A 518 -8.06 19.54 -17.02
CA VAL A 518 -9.42 20.03 -17.35
C VAL A 518 -9.97 20.96 -16.27
N LEU A 519 -9.84 20.57 -15.01
CA LEU A 519 -10.39 21.29 -13.87
C LEU A 519 -9.63 22.59 -13.58
N THR A 520 -8.31 22.58 -13.72
CA THR A 520 -7.44 23.71 -13.33
C THR A 520 -7.05 24.61 -14.51
N GLY A 521 -7.12 24.11 -15.74
CA GLY A 521 -6.58 24.78 -16.93
C GLY A 521 -5.05 24.86 -16.95
N ILE A 522 -4.36 24.18 -16.04
CA ILE A 522 -2.89 24.14 -16.04
C ILE A 522 -2.44 23.30 -17.24
N PRO A 523 -1.49 23.79 -18.06
CA PRO A 523 -0.97 23.02 -19.19
C PRO A 523 -0.42 21.66 -18.76
N PHE A 524 -0.62 20.62 -19.58
CA PHE A 524 -0.22 19.25 -19.28
C PHE A 524 1.28 19.13 -18.91
N ASP A 525 2.16 19.88 -19.57
CA ASP A 525 3.60 19.87 -19.27
C ASP A 525 3.91 20.32 -17.84
N LYS A 526 3.11 21.27 -17.32
CA LYS A 526 3.20 21.73 -15.93
C LYS A 526 2.58 20.72 -14.97
N ALA A 527 1.50 20.03 -15.35
CA ALA A 527 0.95 18.94 -14.56
C ALA A 527 1.99 17.82 -14.39
N ILE A 528 2.70 17.43 -15.45
CA ILE A 528 3.75 16.40 -15.38
C ILE A 528 4.92 16.81 -14.47
N GLN A 529 5.23 18.10 -14.33
CA GLN A 529 6.18 18.56 -13.30
C GLN A 529 5.72 18.15 -11.89
N PHE A 530 4.44 18.33 -11.56
CA PHE A 530 3.88 17.90 -10.28
C PHE A 530 3.83 16.37 -10.14
N HIS A 531 3.54 15.62 -11.21
CA HIS A 531 3.64 14.15 -11.20
C HIS A 531 5.02 13.68 -10.73
N ARG A 532 6.09 14.28 -11.28
CA ARG A 532 7.47 13.95 -10.91
C ARG A 532 7.76 14.27 -9.45
N TRP A 533 7.32 15.42 -8.96
CA TRP A 533 7.54 15.84 -7.58
C TRP A 533 6.77 14.97 -6.57
N LEU A 534 5.48 14.71 -6.84
CA LEU A 534 4.65 13.81 -6.04
C LEU A 534 5.24 12.40 -6.03
N GLY A 535 5.65 11.86 -7.19
CA GLY A 535 6.23 10.51 -7.27
C GLY A 535 7.49 10.36 -6.42
N ARG A 536 8.41 11.34 -6.47
CA ARG A 536 9.62 11.35 -5.63
C ARG A 536 9.27 11.42 -4.14
N PHE A 537 8.29 12.22 -3.78
CA PHE A 537 7.85 12.35 -2.40
C PHE A 537 7.16 11.08 -1.88
N THR A 538 6.33 10.42 -2.69
CA THR A 538 5.75 9.10 -2.37
C THR A 538 6.84 8.07 -2.09
N VAL A 539 7.89 8.01 -2.93
CA VAL A 539 9.03 7.11 -2.74
C VAL A 539 9.77 7.43 -1.44
N ALA A 540 9.95 8.72 -1.12
CA ALA A 540 10.61 9.13 0.13
C ALA A 540 9.81 8.69 1.36
N ILE A 541 8.49 8.94 1.40
CA ILE A 541 7.61 8.50 2.50
C ILE A 541 7.60 6.97 2.59
N ALA A 542 7.52 6.27 1.45
CA ALA A 542 7.56 4.81 1.40
C ALA A 542 8.88 4.24 1.93
N SER A 543 9.99 4.92 1.67
CA SER A 543 11.30 4.51 2.19
C SER A 543 11.41 4.74 3.70
N VAL A 544 10.89 5.84 4.22
CA VAL A 544 10.79 6.06 5.69
C VAL A 544 9.93 4.97 6.33
N HIS A 545 8.77 4.65 5.74
CA HIS A 545 7.91 3.58 6.21
C HIS A 545 8.63 2.22 6.21
N ALA A 546 9.35 1.89 5.12
CA ALA A 546 10.13 0.68 5.01
C ALA A 546 11.22 0.61 6.09
N ILE A 547 11.98 1.70 6.32
CA ILE A 547 13.02 1.77 7.36
C ILE A 547 12.42 1.51 8.75
N TYR A 548 11.30 2.15 9.10
CA TYR A 548 10.60 1.88 10.36
C TYR A 548 10.24 0.40 10.50
N THR A 549 9.72 -0.22 9.43
CA THR A 549 9.39 -1.65 9.46
C THR A 549 10.62 -2.56 9.55
N PHE A 550 11.76 -2.18 8.97
CA PHE A 550 13.02 -2.93 9.09
C PHE A 550 13.61 -2.84 10.50
N VAL A 551 13.55 -1.67 11.14
CA VAL A 551 13.99 -1.49 12.54
C VAL A 551 13.10 -2.31 13.47
N ASP A 552 11.78 -2.26 13.27
CA ASP A 552 10.83 -3.05 14.03
C ASP A 552 11.03 -4.56 13.84
N TRP A 553 11.28 -5.01 12.60
CA TRP A 553 11.60 -6.42 12.30
C TRP A 553 12.91 -6.84 12.97
N ARG A 554 13.96 -6.01 12.93
CA ARG A 554 15.22 -6.26 13.65
C ARG A 554 15.02 -6.42 15.16
N ASN A 555 14.15 -5.61 15.75
CA ASN A 555 13.94 -5.60 17.19
C ASN A 555 12.98 -6.70 17.67
N SER A 556 11.97 -7.05 16.87
CA SER A 556 10.92 -8.01 17.25
C SER A 556 11.09 -9.42 16.67
N GLY A 557 11.93 -9.59 15.65
CA GLY A 557 12.08 -10.85 14.91
C GLY A 557 10.86 -11.25 14.06
N LEU A 558 9.75 -10.50 14.14
CA LEU A 558 8.50 -10.84 13.48
C LEU A 558 8.49 -10.33 12.03
N SER A 559 8.45 -11.25 11.06
CA SER A 559 8.33 -10.91 9.64
C SER A 559 7.01 -10.17 9.36
N LYS A 560 7.10 -8.96 8.79
CA LYS A 560 5.93 -8.25 8.26
C LYS A 560 5.86 -8.39 6.74
N ASN A 561 4.76 -8.99 6.29
CA ASN A 561 4.15 -8.88 4.95
C ASN A 561 5.11 -8.58 3.77
N ILE A 562 5.56 -9.63 3.09
CA ILE A 562 6.42 -9.59 1.90
C ILE A 562 5.88 -8.70 0.76
N PHE A 563 4.55 -8.57 0.62
CA PHE A 563 3.95 -7.74 -0.42
C PHE A 563 4.34 -6.26 -0.28
N GLY A 564 4.52 -5.77 0.96
CA GLY A 564 4.97 -4.40 1.22
C GLY A 564 6.40 -4.16 0.77
N LEU A 565 7.29 -5.13 1.00
CA LEU A 565 8.68 -5.08 0.55
C LEU A 565 8.77 -5.05 -0.98
N VAL A 566 8.05 -5.96 -1.65
CA VAL A 566 8.07 -6.02 -3.12
C VAL A 566 7.43 -4.77 -3.73
N ALA A 567 6.35 -4.24 -3.13
CA ALA A 567 5.76 -2.97 -3.56
C ALA A 567 6.77 -1.80 -3.45
N TRP A 568 7.55 -1.75 -2.36
CA TRP A 568 8.60 -0.73 -2.19
C TRP A 568 9.73 -0.89 -3.22
N ILE A 569 10.16 -2.12 -3.54
CA ILE A 569 11.14 -2.38 -4.60
C ILE A 569 10.63 -1.88 -5.96
N CYS A 570 9.37 -2.12 -6.30
CA CYS A 570 8.76 -1.56 -7.51
C CYS A 570 8.87 -0.03 -7.56
N LEU A 571 8.58 0.66 -6.45
CA LEU A 571 8.74 2.12 -6.37
C LEU A 571 10.19 2.57 -6.58
N LEU A 572 11.18 1.86 -6.03
CA LEU A 572 12.59 2.18 -6.23
C LEU A 572 13.04 2.00 -7.69
N VAL A 573 12.61 0.91 -8.33
CA VAL A 573 12.89 0.64 -9.75
C VAL A 573 12.31 1.74 -10.64
N ILE A 574 11.07 2.17 -10.37
CA ILE A 574 10.44 3.31 -11.04
C ILE A 574 11.25 4.58 -10.81
N PHE A 575 11.66 4.86 -9.58
CA PHE A 575 12.41 6.06 -9.22
C PHE A 575 13.75 6.15 -9.96
N VAL A 576 14.55 5.08 -9.95
CA VAL A 576 15.87 5.03 -10.59
C VAL A 576 15.75 5.17 -12.10
N SER A 577 14.85 4.42 -12.74
CA SER A 577 14.63 4.50 -14.19
C SER A 577 14.10 5.87 -14.64
N SER A 578 13.45 6.62 -13.75
CA SER A 578 12.85 7.93 -14.04
C SER A 578 13.83 9.12 -13.91
N PHE A 579 15.10 8.88 -13.53
CA PHE A 579 16.10 9.94 -13.51
C PHE A 579 16.33 10.49 -14.92
N GLU A 580 16.48 11.81 -15.01
CA GLU A 580 16.52 12.52 -16.29
C GLU A 580 17.64 12.06 -17.23
N PRO A 581 18.89 11.82 -16.79
CA PRO A 581 19.93 11.30 -17.68
C PRO A 581 19.61 9.91 -18.23
N LEU A 582 19.03 9.03 -17.40
CA LEU A 582 18.66 7.66 -17.77
C LEU A 582 17.48 7.66 -18.74
N ARG A 583 16.41 8.38 -18.40
CA ARG A 583 15.21 8.51 -19.24
C ARG A 583 15.54 9.08 -20.62
N ARG A 584 16.37 10.11 -20.71
CA ARG A 584 16.73 10.75 -21.99
C ARG A 584 17.59 9.84 -22.87
N ARG A 585 18.47 9.03 -22.28
CA ARG A 585 19.36 8.12 -23.02
C ARG A 585 18.69 6.80 -23.42
N PHE A 586 17.84 6.26 -22.54
CA PHE A 586 17.20 4.96 -22.70
C PHE A 586 15.68 5.07 -22.52
N PHE A 587 15.05 5.88 -23.36
CA PHE A 587 13.62 6.21 -23.24
C PHE A 587 12.71 4.96 -23.27
N GLU A 588 13.01 3.99 -24.13
CA GLU A 588 12.20 2.76 -24.26
C GLU A 588 12.27 1.86 -23.02
N VAL A 589 13.46 1.78 -22.40
CA VAL A 589 13.68 1.03 -21.16
C VAL A 589 12.93 1.72 -20.02
N PHE A 590 13.07 3.03 -19.89
CA PHE A 590 12.30 3.83 -18.93
C PHE A 590 10.80 3.59 -19.09
N TYR A 591 10.28 3.74 -20.31
CA TYR A 591 8.85 3.63 -20.61
C TYR A 591 8.30 2.27 -20.18
N THR A 592 9.02 1.19 -20.51
CA THR A 592 8.63 -0.19 -20.18
C THR A 592 8.67 -0.44 -18.68
N ILE A 593 9.78 -0.10 -18.02
CA ILE A 593 9.97 -0.35 -16.58
C ILE A 593 8.99 0.47 -15.74
N HIS A 594 8.60 1.67 -16.20
CA HIS A 594 7.66 2.52 -15.48
C HIS A 594 6.31 1.82 -15.25
N PHE A 595 5.87 0.92 -16.15
CA PHE A 595 4.64 0.11 -15.97
C PHE A 595 4.64 -0.79 -14.73
N SER A 596 5.79 -1.01 -14.08
CA SER A 596 5.85 -1.66 -12.77
C SER A 596 5.02 -0.93 -11.69
N PHE A 597 4.53 0.29 -11.97
CA PHE A 597 3.53 0.95 -11.13
C PHE A 597 2.28 0.06 -10.94
N LEU A 598 1.89 -0.72 -11.95
CA LEU A 598 0.74 -1.63 -11.84
C LEU A 598 0.99 -2.71 -10.77
N ALA A 599 2.18 -3.31 -10.78
CA ALA A 599 2.60 -4.28 -9.78
C ALA A 599 2.63 -3.63 -8.38
N PHE A 600 3.15 -2.40 -8.27
CA PHE A 600 3.10 -1.64 -7.01
C PHE A 600 1.67 -1.50 -6.48
N PHE A 601 0.70 -1.05 -7.29
CA PHE A 601 -0.69 -0.86 -6.83
C PHE A 601 -1.34 -2.18 -6.39
N VAL A 602 -1.14 -3.27 -7.15
CA VAL A 602 -1.68 -4.59 -6.79
C VAL A 602 -1.07 -5.10 -5.49
N LEU A 603 0.26 -5.06 -5.37
CA LEU A 603 0.98 -5.51 -4.17
C LEU A 603 0.65 -4.64 -2.96
N ALA A 604 0.43 -3.33 -3.13
CA ALA A 604 0.00 -2.44 -2.05
C ALA A 604 -1.42 -2.77 -1.56
N CYS A 605 -2.34 -3.16 -2.45
CA CYS A 605 -3.66 -3.68 -2.07
C CYS A 605 -3.56 -4.99 -1.26
N LEU A 606 -2.67 -5.91 -1.66
CA LEU A 606 -2.40 -7.16 -0.92
C LEU A 606 -1.65 -6.91 0.40
N HIS A 607 -0.86 -5.83 0.46
CA HIS A 607 -0.15 -5.44 1.66
C HIS A 607 -1.10 -4.93 2.76
N ASN A 608 -2.12 -4.14 2.38
CA ASN A 608 -3.08 -3.61 3.35
C ASN A 608 -4.45 -3.30 2.73
N SER A 609 -5.53 -3.81 3.36
CA SER A 609 -6.90 -3.57 2.89
C SER A 609 -7.31 -2.09 2.90
N LYS A 610 -6.67 -1.25 3.71
CA LYS A 610 -6.94 0.19 3.76
C LYS A 610 -6.36 0.95 2.55
N PHE A 611 -5.48 0.32 1.78
CA PHE A 611 -4.99 0.86 0.50
C PHE A 611 -6.02 0.66 -0.64
N ILE A 612 -6.87 -0.37 -0.54
CA ILE A 612 -7.80 -0.77 -1.62
C ILE A 612 -8.65 0.38 -2.16
N PRO A 613 -9.29 1.23 -1.33
CA PRO A 613 -10.09 2.34 -1.87
C PRO A 613 -9.26 3.30 -2.75
N PHE A 614 -8.06 3.67 -2.30
CA PHE A 614 -7.15 4.54 -3.07
C PHE A 614 -6.69 3.86 -4.37
N GLY A 615 -6.36 2.57 -4.30
CA GLY A 615 -5.95 1.78 -5.45
C GLY A 615 -7.04 1.67 -6.51
N ILE A 616 -8.29 1.38 -6.10
CA ILE A 616 -9.44 1.33 -7.01
C ILE A 616 -9.71 2.70 -7.62
N SER A 617 -9.71 3.78 -6.82
CA SER A 617 -9.89 5.14 -7.35
C SER A 617 -8.82 5.51 -8.38
N ALA A 618 -7.55 5.18 -8.12
CA ALA A 618 -6.46 5.38 -9.07
C ALA A 618 -6.64 4.56 -10.36
N ALA A 619 -7.04 3.29 -10.23
CA ALA A 619 -7.29 2.40 -11.36
C ALA A 619 -8.45 2.88 -12.24
N ILE A 620 -9.53 3.40 -11.64
CA ILE A 620 -10.65 3.99 -12.37
C ILE A 620 -10.18 5.20 -13.18
N LEU A 621 -9.48 6.16 -12.57
CA LEU A 621 -9.01 7.36 -13.26
C LEU A 621 -8.05 7.05 -14.40
N TRP A 622 -7.08 6.17 -14.16
CA TRP A 622 -6.14 5.74 -15.20
C TRP A 622 -6.83 4.91 -16.30
N GLY A 623 -7.77 4.04 -15.91
CA GLY A 623 -8.56 3.22 -16.82
C GLY A 623 -9.48 4.03 -17.71
N MET A 624 -10.14 5.06 -17.18
CA MET A 624 -10.94 6.01 -17.96
C MET A 624 -10.10 6.76 -18.99
N ASP A 625 -8.95 7.31 -18.60
CA ASP A 625 -8.02 7.95 -19.54
C ASP A 625 -7.52 6.95 -20.61
N ARG A 626 -7.26 5.70 -20.24
CA ARG A 626 -6.91 4.64 -21.20
C ARG A 626 -8.06 4.30 -22.14
N MET A 627 -9.30 4.25 -21.66
CA MET A 627 -10.49 3.97 -22.46
C MET A 627 -10.79 5.11 -23.44
N ILE A 628 -10.65 6.36 -23.01
CA ILE A 628 -10.81 7.55 -23.86
C ILE A 628 -9.79 7.52 -25.01
N ARG A 629 -8.50 7.30 -24.69
CA ARG A 629 -7.46 7.10 -25.72
C ARG A 629 -7.69 5.84 -26.56
N MET A 630 -8.26 4.83 -25.92
CA MET A 630 -8.87 3.64 -26.51
C MET A 630 -9.70 3.99 -27.75
N ILE A 631 -10.80 4.69 -27.45
CA ILE A 631 -11.86 5.09 -28.37
C ILE A 631 -11.33 6.06 -29.43
N TYR A 632 -10.57 7.10 -29.04
CA TYR A 632 -9.99 8.03 -30.01
C TYR A 632 -8.88 7.39 -30.87
N GLY A 633 -8.07 6.50 -30.28
CA GLY A 633 -6.96 5.83 -30.94
C GLY A 633 -7.36 4.69 -31.89
N PHE A 634 -8.58 4.17 -31.79
CA PHE A 634 -9.14 3.22 -32.77
C PHE A 634 -9.63 3.89 -34.06
N ALA A 635 -9.73 5.22 -34.11
CA ALA A 635 -10.02 5.95 -35.34
C ALA A 635 -8.79 5.97 -36.25
N PHE A 636 -8.57 4.86 -36.95
CA PHE A 636 -7.55 4.77 -37.98
C PHE A 636 -7.88 5.71 -39.13
N GLN A 637 -6.94 6.56 -39.51
CA GLN A 637 -7.01 7.29 -40.77
C GLN A 637 -5.75 7.05 -41.60
N ARG A 638 -5.85 7.31 -42.90
CA ARG A 638 -4.68 7.33 -43.77
C ARG A 638 -4.13 8.74 -43.82
N VAL A 639 -2.81 8.83 -43.88
CA VAL A 639 -2.14 10.08 -44.25
C VAL A 639 -2.65 10.52 -45.63
N SER A 640 -3.10 11.77 -45.72
CA SER A 640 -3.60 12.38 -46.96
C SER A 640 -2.45 12.62 -47.94
N THR A 641 -1.34 13.17 -47.44
CA THR A 641 -0.15 13.51 -48.24
C THR A 641 1.09 13.41 -47.38
N THR A 642 2.16 12.85 -47.96
CA THR A 642 3.50 12.80 -47.36
C THR A 642 4.45 13.53 -48.30
N THR A 643 5.19 14.50 -47.79
CA THR A 643 6.16 15.30 -48.55
C THR A 643 7.53 15.20 -47.88
N ILE A 644 8.55 14.79 -48.61
CA ILE A 644 9.93 14.79 -48.10
C ILE A 644 10.50 16.19 -48.29
N LYS A 645 10.73 16.91 -47.19
CA LYS A 645 11.25 18.30 -47.18
C LYS A 645 12.79 18.34 -47.21
N ASP A 646 13.45 17.34 -46.61
CA ASP A 646 14.90 17.20 -46.66
C ASP A 646 15.29 15.71 -46.63
N GLU A 647 15.96 15.25 -47.68
CA GLU A 647 16.37 13.86 -47.80
C GLU A 647 17.62 13.53 -46.96
N GLN A 648 18.56 14.47 -46.82
CA GLN A 648 19.84 14.26 -46.15
C GLN A 648 19.68 14.23 -44.63
N GLU A 649 18.88 15.16 -44.09
CA GLU A 649 18.62 15.22 -42.65
C GLU A 649 17.31 14.53 -42.23
N GLY A 650 16.58 13.96 -43.19
CA GLY A 650 15.39 13.14 -42.95
C GLY A 650 14.24 13.94 -42.35
N LEU A 651 13.80 15.00 -43.03
CA LEU A 651 12.62 15.78 -42.66
C LEU A 651 11.43 15.40 -43.56
N VAL A 652 10.34 14.95 -42.94
CA VAL A 652 9.11 14.53 -43.65
C VAL A 652 7.92 15.28 -43.08
N GLN A 653 7.09 15.83 -43.97
CA GLN A 653 5.80 16.43 -43.66
C GLN A 653 4.69 15.39 -43.86
N PHE A 654 3.81 15.26 -42.89
CA PHE A 654 2.59 14.45 -43.00
C PHE A 654 1.36 15.34 -42.87
N LYS A 655 0.40 15.17 -43.80
CA LYS A 655 -0.93 15.79 -43.74
C LYS A 655 -2.00 14.75 -43.43
N PHE A 656 -2.92 15.05 -42.54
CA PHE A 656 -4.02 14.17 -42.15
C PHE A 656 -5.30 14.97 -41.90
N LYS A 657 -6.46 14.32 -41.87
CA LYS A 657 -7.73 15.02 -41.59
C LYS A 657 -7.89 15.22 -40.09
N LYS A 658 -8.16 16.46 -39.66
CA LYS A 658 -8.50 16.74 -38.26
C LYS A 658 -9.84 16.11 -37.91
N ASN A 659 -10.02 15.73 -36.65
CA ASN A 659 -11.30 15.22 -36.16
C ASN A 659 -12.39 16.29 -36.32
N ALA A 660 -13.44 15.96 -37.08
CA ALA A 660 -14.53 16.87 -37.41
C ALA A 660 -15.30 17.36 -36.16
N ILE A 661 -15.48 16.50 -35.15
CA ILE A 661 -16.18 16.84 -33.91
C ILE A 661 -15.35 17.83 -33.09
N ALA A 662 -14.05 17.54 -32.89
CA ALA A 662 -13.16 18.43 -32.14
C ALA A 662 -13.01 19.80 -32.83
N ARG A 663 -13.01 19.83 -34.17
CA ARG A 663 -13.04 21.07 -34.95
C ARG A 663 -14.38 21.81 -34.79
N GLY A 664 -15.51 21.10 -34.87
CA GLY A 664 -16.84 21.68 -34.68
C GLY A 664 -17.08 22.25 -33.28
N LEU A 665 -16.41 21.69 -32.26
CA LEU A 665 -16.41 22.19 -30.89
C LEU A 665 -15.37 23.31 -30.64
N GLY A 666 -14.59 23.73 -31.64
CA GLY A 666 -13.58 24.78 -31.50
C GLY A 666 -12.40 24.41 -30.60
N VAL A 667 -12.10 23.11 -30.44
CA VAL A 667 -11.03 22.61 -29.55
C VAL A 667 -9.64 22.86 -30.14
N TYR A 668 -9.53 22.92 -31.47
CA TYR A 668 -8.28 23.25 -32.14
C TYR A 668 -7.98 24.75 -32.00
N SER A 669 -6.79 25.03 -31.49
CA SER A 669 -6.21 26.35 -31.27
C SER A 669 -4.78 26.38 -31.80
N THR A 670 -4.21 27.56 -31.82
CA THR A 670 -2.88 27.86 -32.35
C THR A 670 -1.80 27.42 -31.36
N GLY A 671 -0.65 26.95 -31.87
CA GLY A 671 0.44 26.46 -31.01
C GLY A 671 0.15 25.13 -30.32
N GLN A 672 -0.78 24.34 -30.85
CA GLN A 672 -1.09 23.02 -30.31
C GLN A 672 -0.22 21.92 -30.93
N TYR A 673 -0.12 20.80 -30.23
CA TYR A 673 0.54 19.59 -30.70
C TYR A 673 -0.40 18.39 -30.59
N VAL A 674 -0.08 17.32 -31.30
CA VAL A 674 -0.82 16.06 -31.27
C VAL A 674 0.12 14.91 -31.01
N PHE A 675 -0.37 13.88 -30.32
CA PHE A 675 0.32 12.59 -30.26
C PHE A 675 -0.09 11.75 -31.46
N VAL A 676 0.89 11.19 -32.16
CA VAL A 676 0.63 10.32 -33.31
C VAL A 676 1.22 8.95 -33.10
N ASN A 677 0.54 7.96 -33.65
CA ASN A 677 1.00 6.59 -33.73
C ASN A 677 0.91 6.12 -35.18
N PHE A 678 1.98 5.48 -35.66
CA PHE A 678 2.07 4.86 -36.98
C PHE A 678 2.18 3.34 -36.79
N PRO A 679 1.08 2.58 -36.90
CA PRO A 679 1.04 1.14 -36.60
C PRO A 679 2.04 0.30 -37.38
N SER A 680 2.43 0.73 -38.59
CA SER A 680 3.43 0.05 -39.42
C SER A 680 4.88 0.22 -38.93
N VAL A 681 5.12 1.16 -38.01
CA VAL A 681 6.41 1.35 -37.33
C VAL A 681 6.34 0.74 -35.94
N SER A 682 5.32 1.11 -35.15
CA SER A 682 5.09 0.58 -33.82
C SER A 682 3.61 0.61 -33.46
N LEU A 683 3.09 -0.48 -32.89
CA LEU A 683 1.69 -0.58 -32.48
C LEU A 683 1.35 0.25 -31.23
N PHE A 684 2.35 0.53 -30.38
CA PHE A 684 2.13 1.05 -29.03
C PHE A 684 2.80 2.39 -28.75
N GLN A 685 3.80 2.81 -29.55
CA GLN A 685 4.52 4.05 -29.32
C GLN A 685 3.75 5.27 -29.86
N TRP A 686 3.53 6.26 -29.00
CA TRP A 686 2.87 7.52 -29.33
C TRP A 686 3.82 8.68 -29.08
N HIS A 687 4.10 9.48 -30.12
CA HIS A 687 5.05 10.59 -30.05
C HIS A 687 4.34 11.93 -30.34
N PRO A 688 4.66 13.01 -29.62
CA PRO A 688 4.06 14.32 -29.84
C PRO A 688 4.74 15.02 -31.01
N PHE A 689 3.96 15.74 -31.80
CA PHE A 689 4.46 16.65 -32.83
C PHE A 689 3.58 17.90 -32.86
N SER A 690 4.21 19.08 -32.96
CA SER A 690 3.49 20.34 -33.14
C SER A 690 2.68 20.32 -34.42
N LEU A 691 1.46 20.86 -34.35
CA LEU A 691 0.71 21.18 -35.55
C LEU A 691 1.34 22.41 -36.21
N THR A 692 1.64 22.34 -37.50
CA THR A 692 2.06 23.51 -38.31
C THR A 692 0.91 24.14 -39.07
N SER A 693 -0.25 23.50 -39.08
CA SER A 693 -1.47 24.02 -39.69
C SER A 693 -2.11 25.11 -38.82
N SER A 694 -2.89 26.02 -39.41
CA SER A 694 -3.74 26.97 -38.66
C SER A 694 -4.84 26.24 -37.88
N SER A 695 -5.52 26.91 -36.95
CA SER A 695 -6.60 26.27 -36.18
C SER A 695 -7.76 25.82 -37.08
N ASP A 696 -8.09 26.62 -38.10
CA ASP A 696 -9.32 26.50 -38.89
C ASP A 696 -9.17 25.56 -40.10
N SER A 697 -7.93 25.20 -40.45
CA SER A 697 -7.66 24.29 -41.55
C SER A 697 -8.34 22.94 -41.32
N VAL A 698 -8.89 22.35 -42.38
CA VAL A 698 -9.48 21.01 -42.36
C VAL A 698 -8.42 19.93 -42.10
N ASP A 699 -7.23 20.13 -42.67
CA ASP A 699 -6.10 19.24 -42.54
C ASP A 699 -5.18 19.68 -41.39
N GLY A 700 -4.69 18.70 -40.64
CA GLY A 700 -3.61 18.83 -39.68
C GLY A 700 -2.29 18.51 -40.38
N GLU A 701 -1.26 19.30 -40.09
CA GLU A 701 0.07 19.12 -40.66
C GLU A 701 1.09 18.95 -39.54
N ILE A 702 1.95 17.94 -39.64
CA ILE A 702 3.09 17.72 -38.74
C ILE A 702 4.38 17.57 -39.55
N HIS A 703 5.49 18.01 -38.96
CA HIS A 703 6.83 17.88 -39.53
C HIS A 703 7.69 17.01 -38.61
N VAL A 704 8.19 15.90 -39.14
CA VAL A 704 8.95 14.89 -38.40
C VAL A 704 10.37 14.87 -38.92
N ARG A 705 11.33 15.16 -38.03
CA ARG A 705 12.76 15.05 -38.31
C ARG A 705 13.32 13.75 -37.73
N SER A 706 14.16 13.07 -38.48
CA SER A 706 14.89 11.88 -38.02
C SER A 706 15.92 12.28 -36.96
N LEU A 707 15.65 11.94 -35.70
CA LEU A 707 16.52 12.20 -34.54
C LEU A 707 16.96 10.90 -33.83
N GLY A 708 16.56 9.73 -34.34
CA GLY A 708 16.90 8.39 -33.83
C GLY A 708 15.67 7.57 -33.41
N GLY A 709 15.88 6.26 -33.23
CA GLY A 709 14.85 5.28 -32.83
C GLY A 709 13.60 5.36 -33.72
N PHE A 710 12.43 5.48 -33.08
CA PHE A 710 11.14 5.62 -33.74
C PHE A 710 11.09 6.63 -34.90
N THR A 711 11.71 7.81 -34.75
CA THR A 711 11.65 8.85 -35.80
C THR A 711 12.43 8.48 -37.04
N GLN A 712 13.53 7.72 -36.89
CA GLN A 712 14.33 7.23 -38.00
C GLN A 712 13.58 6.13 -38.76
N ASP A 713 12.97 5.19 -38.03
CA ASP A 713 12.15 4.12 -38.61
C ASP A 713 10.91 4.68 -39.30
N LEU A 714 10.29 5.72 -38.74
CA LEU A 714 9.15 6.40 -39.34
C LEU A 714 9.52 7.09 -40.65
N VAL A 715 10.64 7.81 -40.72
CA VAL A 715 11.11 8.44 -41.96
C VAL A 715 11.44 7.40 -43.02
N ALA A 716 12.07 6.28 -42.63
CA ALA A 716 12.35 5.17 -43.54
C ALA A 716 11.06 4.51 -44.07
N ALA A 717 10.08 4.25 -43.19
CA ALA A 717 8.80 3.68 -43.57
C ALA A 717 8.00 4.61 -44.49
N ALA A 718 8.03 5.92 -44.23
CA ALA A 718 7.34 6.92 -45.05
C ALA A 718 7.87 6.99 -46.49
N ARG A 719 9.16 6.71 -46.71
CA ARG A 719 9.75 6.60 -48.05
C ARG A 719 9.17 5.41 -48.82
N SER A 720 8.97 4.29 -48.13
CA SER A 720 8.43 3.06 -48.75
C SER A 720 6.91 3.09 -48.97
N ASN A 721 6.18 3.74 -48.06
CA ASN A 721 4.73 3.80 -48.10
C ASN A 721 4.26 5.23 -47.76
N PRO A 722 4.09 6.13 -48.74
CA PRO A 722 3.70 7.51 -48.47
C PRO A 722 2.27 7.69 -47.90
N LYS A 723 1.40 6.67 -47.94
CA LYS A 723 0.01 6.74 -47.43
C LYS A 723 -0.19 5.81 -46.23
N MET A 724 0.74 5.87 -45.29
CA MET A 724 0.71 5.07 -44.06
C MET A 724 -0.57 5.30 -43.26
N MET A 725 -0.92 4.31 -42.45
CA MET A 725 -1.94 4.49 -41.41
C MET A 725 -1.36 5.38 -40.31
N ILE A 726 -2.15 6.37 -39.90
CA ILE A 726 -1.86 7.26 -38.78
C ILE A 726 -3.04 7.26 -37.82
N ARG A 727 -2.74 7.21 -36.53
CA ARG A 727 -3.67 7.48 -35.44
C ARG A 727 -3.26 8.79 -34.78
N VAL A 728 -4.23 9.62 -34.45
CA VAL A 728 -3.99 10.96 -33.91
C VAL A 728 -4.79 11.14 -32.62
N ASP A 729 -4.09 11.48 -31.55
CA ASP A 729 -4.59 11.76 -30.22
C ASP A 729 -4.30 13.23 -29.90
N GLY A 730 -5.34 14.01 -29.58
CA GLY A 730 -5.25 15.45 -29.33
C GLY A 730 -6.41 16.25 -29.95
N PRO A 731 -6.30 17.60 -29.98
CA PRO A 731 -5.07 18.38 -29.75
C PRO A 731 -4.72 18.61 -28.27
N TYR A 732 -3.43 18.85 -28.00
CA TYR A 732 -2.86 19.16 -26.69
C TYR A 732 -2.07 20.47 -26.72
N GLY A 733 -1.86 21.06 -25.55
CA GLY A 733 -1.32 22.42 -25.42
C GLY A 733 -2.34 23.47 -25.83
N TYR A 734 -2.07 24.74 -25.53
CA TYR A 734 -2.72 25.90 -26.14
C TYR A 734 -1.94 27.16 -25.77
N LEU A 735 -1.96 28.17 -26.64
CA LEU A 735 -1.48 29.49 -26.30
C LEU A 735 -2.47 30.12 -25.30
N ASN A 736 -2.01 30.39 -24.08
CA ASN A 736 -2.83 30.99 -23.02
C ASN A 736 -3.28 32.44 -23.30
N ALA A 737 -3.01 32.98 -24.50
CA ALA A 737 -3.26 34.37 -24.86
C ALA A 737 -3.85 34.46 -26.26
N ASN A 738 -4.81 35.37 -26.44
CA ASN A 738 -5.25 35.76 -27.78
C ASN A 738 -4.21 36.71 -28.39
N LEU A 739 -3.38 36.19 -29.29
CA LEU A 739 -2.29 36.93 -29.94
C LEU A 739 -2.76 38.20 -30.66
N ARG A 740 -4.00 38.20 -31.19
CA ARG A 740 -4.57 39.34 -31.92
C ARG A 740 -4.80 40.58 -31.05
N ARG A 741 -4.67 40.46 -29.72
CA ARG A 741 -4.74 41.56 -28.74
C ARG A 741 -3.40 42.27 -28.49
N TYR A 742 -2.29 41.74 -29.01
CA TYR A 742 -0.95 42.32 -28.79
C TYR A 742 -0.50 43.08 -30.03
N PRO A 743 -0.23 44.40 -29.94
CA PRO A 743 0.26 45.18 -31.07
C PRO A 743 1.60 44.70 -31.63
N VAL A 744 2.45 44.11 -30.78
CA VAL A 744 3.76 43.59 -31.17
C VAL A 744 3.92 42.16 -30.69
N ILE A 745 4.29 41.28 -31.62
CA ILE A 745 4.54 39.86 -31.36
C ILE A 745 5.99 39.54 -31.71
N ILE A 746 6.69 38.85 -30.81
CA ILE A 746 8.09 38.46 -30.96
C ILE A 746 8.18 36.93 -30.82
N LEU A 747 8.62 36.25 -31.87
CA LEU A 747 8.64 34.80 -31.97
C LEU A 747 10.09 34.32 -32.09
N PHE A 748 10.57 33.58 -31.09
CA PHE A 748 11.89 32.95 -31.09
C PHE A 748 11.77 31.46 -31.38
N ALA A 749 12.51 30.98 -32.38
CA ALA A 749 12.53 29.57 -32.78
C ALA A 749 13.95 29.03 -32.88
N GLY A 750 14.14 27.76 -32.53
CA GLY A 750 15.43 27.06 -32.66
C GLY A 750 15.30 25.71 -33.36
N GLY A 751 16.01 25.52 -34.47
CA GLY A 751 15.98 24.29 -35.26
C GLY A 751 14.56 23.95 -35.75
N ILE A 752 14.12 22.71 -35.51
CA ILE A 752 12.75 22.27 -35.85
C ILE A 752 11.67 22.93 -34.97
N GLY A 753 12.04 23.59 -33.87
CA GLY A 753 11.11 24.34 -33.01
C GLY A 753 10.46 25.58 -33.67
N ILE A 754 10.70 25.80 -34.96
CA ILE A 754 9.95 26.75 -35.79
C ILE A 754 8.52 26.27 -36.08
N THR A 755 8.22 24.98 -35.94
CA THR A 755 6.91 24.41 -36.26
C THR A 755 5.72 25.11 -35.57
N PRO A 756 5.74 25.43 -34.26
CA PRO A 756 4.64 26.15 -33.63
C PRO A 756 4.59 27.61 -34.07
N VAL A 757 5.75 28.22 -34.37
CA VAL A 757 5.84 29.58 -34.90
C VAL A 757 5.18 29.68 -36.28
N ILE A 758 5.36 28.68 -37.15
CA ILE A 758 4.64 28.62 -38.43
C ILE A 758 3.12 28.51 -38.20
N SER A 759 2.67 27.68 -37.24
CA SER A 759 1.24 27.61 -36.89
C SER A 759 0.70 28.97 -36.43
N ILE A 760 1.45 29.68 -35.58
CA ILE A 760 1.13 31.04 -35.14
C ILE A 760 0.99 32.00 -36.32
N LEU A 761 1.97 32.02 -37.22
CA LEU A 761 1.97 32.92 -38.36
C LEU A 761 0.82 32.63 -39.34
N ARG A 762 0.55 31.36 -39.63
CA ARG A 762 -0.59 30.96 -40.47
C ARG A 762 -1.92 31.32 -39.84
N ASP A 763 -2.07 31.16 -38.52
CA ASP A 763 -3.28 31.59 -37.84
C ASP A 763 -3.45 33.12 -37.82
N LEU A 764 -2.36 33.89 -37.77
CA LEU A 764 -2.43 35.34 -37.84
C LEU A 764 -2.77 35.86 -39.25
N PHE A 765 -2.15 35.30 -40.29
CA PHE A 765 -2.18 35.85 -41.65
C PHE A 765 -3.01 35.07 -42.68
N GLU A 766 -3.21 33.76 -42.50
CA GLU A 766 -3.93 32.91 -43.45
C GLU A 766 -5.31 32.46 -42.92
N SER A 767 -5.60 32.60 -41.63
CA SER A 767 -6.91 32.24 -41.06
C SER A 767 -8.02 33.13 -41.64
N SER A 768 -9.17 32.50 -41.92
CA SER A 768 -10.39 33.19 -42.36
C SER A 768 -11.15 33.88 -41.22
N LYS A 769 -10.63 33.87 -39.99
CA LYS A 769 -11.27 34.55 -38.86
C LYS A 769 -11.26 36.06 -39.06
N SER A 770 -12.47 36.63 -39.15
CA SER A 770 -12.70 38.08 -39.19
C SER A 770 -12.58 38.73 -37.79
N ASP A 771 -11.62 38.29 -36.98
CA ASP A 771 -11.40 38.84 -35.65
C ASP A 771 -10.63 40.15 -35.78
N ALA A 772 -11.17 41.21 -35.16
CA ALA A 772 -10.47 42.48 -35.03
C ALA A 772 -9.08 42.25 -34.43
N SER A 773 -8.04 42.70 -35.14
CA SER A 773 -6.64 42.52 -34.77
C SER A 773 -5.98 43.87 -34.57
N VAL A 774 -5.27 44.04 -33.45
CA VAL A 774 -4.45 45.24 -33.19
C VAL A 774 -2.98 45.03 -33.54
N VAL A 775 -2.63 43.88 -34.11
CA VAL A 775 -1.26 43.51 -34.46
C VAL A 775 -0.72 44.51 -35.48
N LYS A 776 0.37 45.20 -35.13
CA LYS A 776 1.08 46.17 -35.97
C LYS A 776 2.39 45.59 -36.52
N ALA A 777 3.06 44.74 -35.73
CA ALA A 777 4.34 44.16 -36.11
C ALA A 777 4.54 42.76 -35.54
N VAL A 778 5.19 41.91 -36.33
CA VAL A 778 5.57 40.54 -35.96
C VAL A 778 7.05 40.33 -36.28
N TYR A 779 7.84 40.05 -35.26
CA TYR A 779 9.27 39.78 -35.38
C TYR A 779 9.54 38.29 -35.19
N VAL A 780 10.12 37.64 -36.19
CA VAL A 780 10.49 36.22 -36.14
C VAL A 780 12.00 36.11 -36.11
N PHE A 781 12.53 35.47 -35.06
CA PHE A 781 13.94 35.21 -34.87
C PHE A 781 14.16 33.70 -34.86
N TRP A 782 14.68 33.15 -35.98
CA TRP A 782 14.86 31.72 -36.15
C TRP A 782 16.34 31.34 -36.17
N SER A 783 16.79 30.54 -35.21
CA SER A 783 18.16 30.03 -35.15
C SER A 783 18.27 28.62 -35.73
N VAL A 784 19.13 28.45 -36.73
CA VAL A 784 19.41 27.19 -37.42
C VAL A 784 20.91 26.86 -37.40
N LYS A 785 21.27 25.60 -37.70
CA LYS A 785 22.68 25.21 -37.78
C LYS A 785 23.31 25.67 -39.09
N SER A 786 22.61 25.50 -40.21
CA SER A 786 23.09 25.80 -41.56
C SER A 786 22.05 26.58 -42.36
N GLU A 787 22.49 27.39 -43.33
CA GLU A 787 21.61 28.11 -44.28
C GLU A 787 20.65 27.18 -45.02
N LYS A 788 21.09 25.94 -45.30
CA LYS A 788 20.27 24.91 -45.97
C LYS A 788 18.97 24.62 -45.24
N HIS A 789 18.95 24.77 -43.90
CA HIS A 789 17.77 24.50 -43.07
C HIS A 789 16.64 25.49 -43.32
N TYR A 790 16.91 26.65 -43.93
CA TYR A 790 15.84 27.56 -44.37
C TYR A 790 14.88 26.89 -45.36
N GLN A 791 15.39 25.99 -46.21
CA GLN A 791 14.59 25.29 -47.21
C GLN A 791 13.53 24.35 -46.60
N TRP A 792 13.65 24.02 -45.32
CA TRP A 792 12.65 23.19 -44.63
C TRP A 792 11.24 23.81 -44.63
N PHE A 793 11.17 25.14 -44.59
CA PHE A 793 9.92 25.90 -44.46
C PHE A 793 9.84 27.10 -45.42
N SER A 794 10.66 27.12 -46.48
CA SER A 794 10.75 28.26 -47.40
C SER A 794 9.43 28.53 -48.12
N GLU A 795 8.72 27.47 -48.54
CA GLU A 795 7.38 27.55 -49.16
C GLU A 795 6.35 28.15 -48.20
N GLU A 796 6.31 27.67 -46.96
CA GLU A 796 5.39 28.14 -45.93
C GLU A 796 5.65 29.60 -45.56
N ILE A 797 6.92 29.96 -45.38
CA ILE A 797 7.33 31.34 -45.07
C ILE A 797 6.95 32.27 -46.22
N SER A 798 7.15 31.86 -47.48
CA SER A 798 6.82 32.67 -48.66
C SER A 798 5.30 32.91 -48.78
N ALA A 799 4.49 31.89 -48.50
CA ALA A 799 3.03 32.00 -48.48
C ALA A 799 2.57 32.99 -47.39
N ILE A 800 3.12 32.87 -46.18
CA ILE A 800 2.84 33.77 -45.05
C ILE A 800 3.24 35.21 -45.38
N GLN A 801 4.43 35.43 -45.94
CA GLN A 801 4.90 36.76 -46.34
C GLN A 801 3.99 37.39 -47.40
N SER A 802 3.47 36.59 -48.33
CA SER A 802 2.51 37.05 -49.35
C SER A 802 1.15 37.41 -48.76
N ALA A 803 0.72 36.71 -47.69
CA ALA A 803 -0.53 36.97 -46.99
C ALA A 803 -0.47 38.14 -45.99
N ALA A 804 0.73 38.52 -45.53
CA ALA A 804 0.97 39.54 -44.51
C ALA A 804 0.77 41.00 -45.00
N SER A 805 -0.42 41.30 -45.53
CA SER A 805 -0.78 42.67 -45.94
C SER A 805 -1.11 43.55 -44.72
N GLY A 806 -0.50 44.74 -44.64
CA GLY A 806 -0.82 45.75 -43.61
C GLY A 806 -0.16 45.57 -42.23
N VAL A 807 0.71 44.57 -42.04
CA VAL A 807 1.46 44.30 -40.79
C VAL A 807 2.96 44.23 -41.09
N ASP A 808 3.79 44.86 -40.25
CA ASP A 808 5.26 44.81 -40.36
C ASP A 808 5.78 43.42 -39.93
N LEU A 809 5.92 42.49 -40.89
CA LEU A 809 6.47 41.15 -40.67
C LEU A 809 7.98 41.13 -40.98
N SER A 810 8.80 40.95 -39.94
CA SER A 810 10.26 40.89 -40.05
C SER A 810 10.77 39.48 -39.74
N LEU A 811 11.40 38.83 -40.72
CA LEU A 811 12.03 37.51 -40.55
C LEU A 811 13.55 37.66 -40.45
N ASN A 812 14.11 37.22 -39.33
CA ASN A 812 15.53 37.30 -39.01
C ASN A 812 16.06 35.89 -38.74
N ILE A 813 16.95 35.41 -39.60
CA ILE A 813 17.45 34.03 -39.55
C ILE A 813 18.90 34.03 -39.07
N PHE A 814 19.16 33.31 -37.99
CA PHE A 814 20.48 33.19 -37.38
C PHE A 814 21.12 31.83 -37.68
N VAL A 815 22.32 31.86 -38.25
CA VAL A 815 23.08 30.65 -38.60
C VAL A 815 24.20 30.46 -37.58
N THR A 816 24.26 29.25 -36.98
CA THR A 816 25.17 28.97 -35.86
C THR A 816 26.41 28.17 -36.24
N GLN A 817 26.43 27.49 -37.38
CA GLN A 817 27.61 26.83 -37.94
C GLN A 817 27.89 27.43 -39.31
N ILE A 818 29.10 27.95 -39.50
CA ILE A 818 29.52 28.55 -40.76
C ILE A 818 30.64 27.73 -41.36
N ASN A 819 30.41 27.22 -42.57
CA ASN A 819 31.44 26.64 -43.42
C ASN A 819 31.62 27.55 -44.64
N GLY A 820 32.34 28.67 -44.50
CA GLY A 820 32.73 29.53 -45.64
C GLY A 820 32.06 30.91 -45.76
N GLY A 821 31.30 31.37 -44.76
CA GLY A 821 30.65 32.69 -44.74
C GLY A 821 29.14 32.60 -44.49
N CYS A 822 28.49 33.75 -44.26
CA CYS A 822 27.04 33.85 -44.07
C CYS A 822 26.49 34.73 -45.19
N THR A 823 25.62 34.20 -46.06
CA THR A 823 25.03 34.96 -47.17
C THR A 823 23.92 35.88 -46.65
N ALA A 824 23.78 37.10 -47.19
CA ALA A 824 22.64 37.95 -46.85
C ALA A 824 21.35 37.31 -47.43
N PRO A 825 20.22 37.24 -46.69
CA PRO A 825 19.89 37.98 -45.45
C PRO A 825 20.17 37.23 -44.12
N PHE A 826 20.94 36.14 -44.14
CA PHE A 826 21.26 35.38 -42.93
C PHE A 826 22.24 36.12 -42.02
N VAL A 827 22.06 35.97 -40.70
CA VAL A 827 22.89 36.62 -39.68
C VAL A 827 23.72 35.56 -38.93
N ASN A 828 25.04 35.76 -38.87
CA ASN A 828 25.92 34.88 -38.11
C ASN A 828 25.68 35.00 -36.60
N GLY A 829 25.63 33.87 -35.89
CA GLY A 829 25.78 33.80 -34.43
C GLY A 829 24.58 33.20 -33.71
N ARG A 830 24.72 33.02 -32.39
CA ARG A 830 23.65 32.47 -31.53
C ARG A 830 22.78 33.58 -30.96
N LEU A 831 21.54 33.23 -30.59
CA LEU A 831 20.68 34.06 -29.77
C LEU A 831 21.12 33.97 -28.31
N ASP A 832 22.19 34.68 -27.96
CA ASP A 832 22.70 34.77 -26.60
C ASP A 832 21.97 35.84 -25.77
N SER A 833 22.32 35.92 -24.49
CA SER A 833 21.72 36.87 -23.53
C SER A 833 21.85 38.32 -23.96
N THR A 834 22.99 38.71 -24.54
CA THR A 834 23.23 40.09 -24.99
C THR A 834 22.37 40.41 -26.19
N ARG A 835 22.34 39.52 -27.18
CA ARG A 835 21.55 39.69 -28.41
C ARG A 835 20.07 39.74 -28.13
N VAL A 836 19.56 38.82 -27.31
CA VAL A 836 18.15 38.80 -26.90
C VAL A 836 17.81 40.10 -26.18
N ASN A 837 18.65 40.57 -25.25
CA ASN A 837 18.42 41.83 -24.56
C ASN A 837 18.40 43.03 -25.52
N ASN A 838 19.30 43.07 -26.50
CA ASN A 838 19.33 44.13 -27.51
C ASN A 838 18.08 44.11 -28.38
N ILE A 839 17.66 42.93 -28.87
CA ILE A 839 16.41 42.76 -29.62
C ILE A 839 15.21 43.30 -28.82
N LEU A 840 15.11 42.92 -27.53
CA LEU A 840 14.02 43.39 -26.68
C LEU A 840 14.09 44.91 -26.45
N ASN A 841 15.29 45.50 -26.32
CA ASN A 841 15.48 46.95 -26.23
C ASN A 841 15.04 47.67 -27.50
N ASP A 842 15.45 47.18 -28.66
CA ASP A 842 15.17 47.79 -29.95
C ASP A 842 13.66 47.80 -30.23
N VAL A 843 12.98 46.68 -29.96
CA VAL A 843 11.52 46.60 -30.08
C VAL A 843 10.82 47.48 -29.05
N THR A 844 11.38 47.60 -27.84
CA THR A 844 10.85 48.49 -26.79
C THR A 844 10.93 49.95 -27.21
N ALA A 845 12.07 50.36 -27.77
CA ALA A 845 12.32 51.71 -28.27
C ALA A 845 11.45 52.04 -29.49
N LYS A 846 11.25 51.09 -30.41
CA LYS A 846 10.40 51.28 -31.61
C LYS A 846 8.91 51.40 -31.27
N TYR A 847 8.44 50.73 -30.22
CA TYR A 847 7.02 50.76 -29.81
C TYR A 847 6.86 51.05 -28.31
N PRO A 848 7.12 52.27 -27.83
CA PRO A 848 7.05 52.59 -26.41
C PRO A 848 5.63 52.39 -25.84
N LEU A 849 5.53 51.98 -24.56
CA LEU A 849 4.27 51.80 -23.83
C LEU A 849 3.26 50.81 -24.46
N THR A 850 3.71 49.96 -25.38
CA THR A 850 2.86 48.94 -25.99
C THR A 850 2.98 47.60 -25.26
N ALA A 851 1.88 46.85 -25.20
CA ALA A 851 1.92 45.46 -24.74
C ALA A 851 2.55 44.57 -25.83
N ARG A 852 3.45 43.67 -25.42
CA ARG A 852 4.24 42.85 -26.34
C ARG A 852 4.14 41.39 -25.96
N TYR A 853 3.92 40.53 -26.93
CA TYR A 853 3.89 39.09 -26.72
C TYR A 853 5.21 38.46 -27.16
N VAL A 854 5.76 37.57 -26.34
CA VAL A 854 7.00 36.84 -26.61
C VAL A 854 6.73 35.36 -26.55
N PHE A 855 7.01 34.67 -27.65
CA PHE A 855 6.96 33.21 -27.74
C PHE A 855 8.38 32.66 -27.94
N ALA A 856 8.73 31.56 -27.27
CA ALA A 856 9.98 30.85 -27.53
C ALA A 856 9.80 29.33 -27.60
N CYS A 857 10.33 28.72 -28.66
CA CYS A 857 10.41 27.26 -28.80
C CYS A 857 11.78 26.85 -29.39
N GLY A 858 12.44 25.86 -28.80
CA GLY A 858 13.75 25.40 -29.27
C GLY A 858 14.64 24.87 -28.13
N PRO A 859 15.98 24.93 -28.29
CA PRO A 859 16.92 24.47 -27.27
C PRO A 859 16.69 25.16 -25.92
N ILE A 860 16.72 24.39 -24.83
CA ILE A 860 16.46 24.86 -23.46
C ILE A 860 17.29 26.10 -23.10
N GLY A 861 18.57 26.14 -23.46
CA GLY A 861 19.43 27.30 -23.19
C GLY A 861 18.93 28.60 -23.84
N MET A 862 18.42 28.51 -25.07
CA MET A 862 17.84 29.66 -25.78
C MET A 862 16.53 30.09 -25.14
N VAL A 863 15.61 29.14 -24.92
CA VAL A 863 14.29 29.41 -24.33
C VAL A 863 14.42 30.04 -22.94
N ASN A 864 15.35 29.55 -22.11
CA ASN A 864 15.64 30.11 -20.80
C ASN A 864 16.23 31.52 -20.85
N THR A 865 17.09 31.78 -21.83
CA THR A 865 17.66 33.12 -22.04
C THR A 865 16.55 34.13 -22.39
N VAL A 866 15.64 33.75 -23.30
CA VAL A 866 14.49 34.60 -23.66
C VAL A 866 13.54 34.78 -22.47
N TRP A 867 13.26 33.72 -21.71
CA TRP A 867 12.46 33.80 -20.48
C TRP A 867 13.05 34.83 -19.51
N ASP A 868 14.33 34.70 -19.16
CA ASP A 868 14.98 35.54 -18.17
C ASP A 868 14.98 37.01 -18.59
N LYS A 869 15.36 37.29 -19.84
CA LYS A 869 15.40 38.67 -20.34
C LYS A 869 14.03 39.30 -20.45
N THR A 870 13.03 38.55 -20.89
CA THR A 870 11.65 39.05 -20.94
C THR A 870 11.11 39.34 -19.53
N ARG A 871 11.45 38.52 -18.53
CA ARG A 871 11.06 38.75 -17.13
C ARG A 871 11.83 39.90 -16.48
N GLU A 872 13.10 40.09 -16.81
CA GLU A 872 13.90 41.24 -16.38
C GLU A 872 13.28 42.56 -16.88
N LYS A 873 12.83 42.59 -18.14
CA LYS A 873 12.09 43.75 -18.69
C LYS A 873 10.78 44.01 -17.96
N ASN A 874 9.99 42.97 -17.69
CA ASN A 874 8.77 43.11 -16.90
C ASN A 874 9.02 43.67 -15.49
N ALA A 875 10.08 43.22 -14.82
CA ALA A 875 10.44 43.71 -13.49
C ALA A 875 10.78 45.21 -13.48
N ASN A 876 11.28 45.73 -14.62
CA ASN A 876 11.59 47.14 -14.83
C ASN A 876 10.36 47.98 -15.30
N GLY A 877 9.18 47.38 -15.37
CA GLY A 877 7.93 48.09 -15.69
C GLY A 877 7.51 48.04 -17.17
N GLU A 878 8.25 47.33 -18.03
CA GLU A 878 7.80 47.06 -19.40
C GLU A 878 6.69 46.00 -19.43
N ASN A 879 5.82 46.04 -20.44
CA ASN A 879 4.71 45.10 -20.55
C ASN A 879 5.01 44.00 -21.59
N PHE A 880 5.67 42.93 -21.14
CA PHE A 880 5.95 41.75 -21.94
C PHE A 880 5.21 40.52 -21.40
N GLU A 881 4.38 39.90 -22.22
CA GLU A 881 3.85 38.58 -21.89
C GLU A 881 4.73 37.50 -22.52
N PHE A 882 5.18 36.53 -21.71
CA PHE A 882 6.05 35.46 -22.18
C PHE A 882 5.34 34.11 -22.15
N HIS A 883 5.42 33.39 -23.26
CA HIS A 883 5.00 32.00 -23.40
C HIS A 883 6.14 31.16 -23.99
N ARG A 884 6.20 29.89 -23.59
CA ARG A 884 7.13 28.93 -24.18
C ARG A 884 6.48 27.59 -24.45
N GLU A 885 6.98 26.95 -25.49
CA GLU A 885 6.82 25.52 -25.70
C GLU A 885 8.17 24.84 -25.53
N THR A 886 8.19 23.79 -24.72
CA THR A 886 9.34 22.92 -24.53
C THR A 886 8.85 21.48 -24.67
N PHE A 887 9.23 20.81 -25.75
CA PHE A 887 9.01 19.37 -25.90
C PHE A 887 10.01 18.61 -25.02
N GLU A 888 9.66 18.49 -23.73
CA GLU A 888 10.36 17.64 -22.76
C GLU A 888 9.65 16.28 -22.68
N LEU A 889 9.82 15.41 -23.68
CA LEU A 889 9.51 13.98 -23.49
C LEU A 889 10.79 13.17 -23.31
#